data_AF-A0A9P9D7G4-F1
#
_entry.id   AF-A0A9P9D7G4-F1
#
_cell.length_a   1.000
_cell.length_b   1.000
_cell.length_c   1.000
_cell.angle_alpha   90.00
_cell.angle_beta   90.00
_cell.angle_gamma   90.00
#
_symmetry.space_group_name_H-M   'P 1'
#
loop_
_entity.id
_entity.type
_entity.pdbx_description
1 polymer ?
#
loop_
_entity_poly.entity_id
_entity_poly.type
_entity_poly.pdbx_seq_one_letter_code
_entity_poly.pdbx_strand_id
1 'polypeptide(L)'
;MSRAKLTQSRMELNAGALTFIPGRAVASITAPKLPCSFFQRGRCTRTLCPFDHDVAVQDTRSNIICTFFIRDACTKGASCKFLHEKEHSSVEDHDKDLEPPNGGVLGLRNASSFTLPSHTLNGENPNSTIFGGATVTFGDGATVSTVFLPSDFSSIQLSNLPLDQTVQDIQGLLAEYGFPNIKHDAIRMHHSIQAKLQSVVIKIQDADFASTFLQRSGPNIKLGGLPVSVTKLHIGGTSDAGSNRLQLSSVQCTWYRPSRVAFLGYTNERHAKEAVAKIGACLRKLEGRKIEVISIRHQIVYLSQPSILLMIGNLDPRTTIKSLECFLPKPSPTTIKMGSSSHILTSPELLERIKVEMEKCGTLIDWVPTSSSTSSRNKVIVKFTDPEAARKAVKDLNGTSQDPRSTDKLSVLPIISIKLTVLRRILIAVEAEIAALAEKYRQDKDYVGVRTYESSEKETAHVRVYGQKKESVARVKGIVERILAGHVATRDDIPISDPYFFRSSSKEFIEKIMNEHDVCVHRDLRKTFIRLYGTSSNIKHVQDALIAQSSLLSVQKHVILLDAESLRDALKGAFRLLVKTIGKENVRMDITSTPKRIFVNGSESRLTQAQEILRNYGSKTLAEQMTNLDIGQRKEEELCPVCWTPPEEPTRTQCGHVYCASCLVSQCTSTSESDFPIRCLGNSATCSALLVNSELKQALPVSDYETMLQTSINGFIRGKPKEFRFCPTPDCDRFYRTTLRTSPRTFDCDGCLASICTGCHSEVHDGLSCDAHAALLKAATDGTEQFERWKKDNDVRDCPNCSAPIEKNSGCNHMECKSCAIHICWFCMVTFKTGPETYEHMRQSHE
;
A
#
# COMPACT_ATOMS: atom_id res chain seq x y z
N MET A 1 -27.88 29.52 -44.92
CA MET A 1 -27.93 29.19 -46.36
C MET A 1 -27.38 27.77 -46.54
N SER A 2 -28.11 26.93 -47.28
CA SER A 2 -27.80 25.53 -47.71
C SER A 2 -27.74 24.48 -46.57
N ARG A 3 -28.72 23.63 -46.25
CA ARG A 3 -29.66 22.75 -47.02
C ARG A 3 -28.91 21.88 -48.03
N ALA A 4 -28.78 20.56 -47.83
CA ALA A 4 -29.69 19.47 -48.24
C ALA A 4 -28.96 18.13 -47.99
N LYS A 5 -29.51 16.91 -47.80
CA LYS A 5 -30.84 16.24 -47.90
C LYS A 5 -30.66 14.89 -47.13
N LEU A 6 -31.54 14.44 -46.23
CA LEU A 6 -32.90 13.88 -46.38
C LEU A 6 -32.98 12.52 -47.12
N THR A 7 -33.35 11.48 -46.35
CA THR A 7 -34.43 10.47 -46.55
C THR A 7 -34.62 9.79 -45.17
N GLN A 8 -35.65 10.00 -44.32
CA GLN A 8 -37.13 9.82 -44.45
C GLN A 8 -37.48 8.48 -45.14
N SER A 9 -38.33 7.58 -44.65
CA SER A 9 -39.47 7.62 -43.70
C SER A 9 -39.87 6.15 -43.42
N ARG A 10 -40.00 5.67 -42.17
CA ARG A 10 -41.20 5.62 -41.29
C ARG A 10 -42.36 4.72 -41.79
N MET A 11 -42.78 3.77 -40.93
CA MET A 11 -44.16 3.42 -40.47
C MET A 11 -44.20 1.93 -40.03
N GLU A 12 -44.45 1.63 -38.74
CA GLU A 12 -45.75 1.24 -38.12
C GLU A 12 -46.20 -0.19 -38.52
N LEU A 13 -46.77 -1.09 -37.71
CA LEU A 13 -47.31 -1.18 -36.35
C LEU A 13 -47.55 -2.69 -36.05
N ASN A 14 -47.52 -3.07 -34.77
CA ASN A 14 -48.35 -4.07 -34.07
C ASN A 14 -48.46 -5.57 -34.46
N ALA A 15 -48.30 -6.37 -33.39
CA ALA A 15 -49.17 -7.48 -32.93
C ALA A 15 -49.05 -8.88 -33.55
N GLY A 16 -49.10 -9.89 -32.66
CA GLY A 16 -49.63 -11.21 -32.97
C GLY A 16 -48.74 -12.39 -32.56
N ALA A 17 -48.88 -12.83 -31.32
CA ALA A 17 -48.55 -14.21 -30.94
C ALA A 17 -49.41 -15.20 -31.73
N LEU A 18 -48.90 -16.38 -32.07
CA LEU A 18 -49.67 -17.63 -32.20
C LEU A 18 -48.73 -18.87 -32.26
N THR A 19 -48.97 -19.80 -31.33
CA THR A 19 -48.99 -21.27 -31.45
C THR A 19 -47.72 -22.10 -31.77
N PHE A 20 -47.21 -22.70 -30.70
CA PHE A 20 -46.94 -24.14 -30.46
C PHE A 20 -47.39 -25.17 -31.52
N ILE A 21 -46.51 -26.15 -31.85
CA ILE A 21 -46.76 -27.62 -32.01
C ILE A 21 -45.42 -28.37 -32.28
N PRO A 22 -45.28 -29.68 -31.91
CA PRO A 22 -44.03 -30.28 -31.44
C PRO A 22 -43.47 -31.47 -32.29
N GLY A 23 -42.26 -31.93 -31.95
CA GLY A 23 -41.61 -33.19 -32.41
C GLY A 23 -40.22 -32.94 -33.00
N ARG A 24 -39.13 -33.69 -32.76
CA ARG A 24 -38.98 -35.11 -32.41
C ARG A 24 -37.53 -35.37 -31.91
N ALA A 25 -37.44 -36.24 -30.90
CA ALA A 25 -36.35 -37.18 -30.53
C ALA A 25 -34.91 -36.68 -30.26
N VAL A 26 -34.50 -36.79 -28.98
CA VAL A 26 -33.09 -36.97 -28.57
C VAL A 26 -33.00 -38.18 -27.63
N ALA A 27 -31.98 -39.00 -27.86
CA ALA A 27 -31.73 -40.29 -27.24
C ALA A 27 -31.46 -40.24 -25.72
N SER A 28 -31.82 -41.34 -25.05
CA SER A 28 -31.72 -41.56 -23.60
C SER A 28 -30.26 -41.67 -23.11
N ILE A 29 -29.91 -40.87 -22.11
CA ILE A 29 -28.78 -41.12 -21.21
C ILE A 29 -29.38 -41.27 -19.80
N THR A 30 -29.36 -42.49 -19.28
CA THR A 30 -29.82 -42.83 -17.92
C THR A 30 -28.83 -42.32 -16.88
N ALA A 31 -29.29 -41.51 -15.93
CA ALA A 31 -28.50 -41.02 -14.80
C ALA A 31 -28.17 -42.16 -13.81
N PRO A 32 -26.99 -42.15 -13.15
CA PRO A 32 -26.65 -43.16 -12.15
C PRO A 32 -27.49 -42.99 -10.87
N LYS A 33 -28.03 -44.09 -10.33
CA LYS A 33 -28.81 -44.11 -9.08
C LYS A 33 -27.88 -44.03 -7.87
N LEU A 34 -28.29 -43.27 -6.85
CA LEU A 34 -27.56 -43.12 -5.59
C LEU A 34 -27.71 -44.38 -4.69
N PRO A 35 -26.70 -44.75 -3.88
CA PRO A 35 -26.77 -45.93 -3.02
C PRO A 35 -27.72 -45.76 -1.82
N CYS A 36 -28.39 -46.84 -1.40
CA CYS A 36 -29.36 -46.85 -0.31
C CYS A 36 -28.69 -46.86 1.07
N SER A 37 -28.79 -45.76 1.81
CA SER A 37 -28.24 -45.63 3.17
C SER A 37 -28.88 -46.57 4.20
N PHE A 38 -30.14 -47.00 3.99
CA PHE A 38 -30.83 -47.93 4.87
C PHE A 38 -30.44 -49.39 4.62
N PHE A 39 -30.08 -49.75 3.37
CA PHE A 39 -29.52 -51.06 3.05
C PHE A 39 -28.10 -51.20 3.60
N GLN A 40 -27.28 -50.16 3.51
CA GLN A 40 -25.94 -50.11 4.11
C GLN A 40 -25.94 -50.31 5.64
N ARG A 41 -27.07 -50.06 6.32
CA ARG A 41 -27.24 -50.30 7.76
C ARG A 41 -28.02 -51.59 8.08
N GLY A 42 -28.31 -52.42 7.08
CA GLY A 42 -29.03 -53.69 7.22
C GLY A 42 -30.52 -53.57 7.53
N ARG A 43 -31.16 -52.42 7.25
CA ARG A 43 -32.55 -52.10 7.66
C ARG A 43 -33.51 -51.80 6.50
N CYS A 44 -33.10 -52.03 5.25
CA CYS A 44 -34.00 -51.83 4.10
C CYS A 44 -34.86 -53.08 3.88
N THR A 45 -36.18 -52.95 4.02
CA THR A 45 -37.16 -54.04 3.85
C THR A 45 -38.00 -53.90 2.57
N ARG A 46 -37.65 -52.96 1.68
CA ARG A 46 -38.38 -52.71 0.42
C ARG A 46 -37.89 -53.64 -0.68
N THR A 47 -38.80 -54.42 -1.26
CA THR A 47 -38.52 -55.37 -2.35
C THR A 47 -38.19 -54.69 -3.68
N LEU A 48 -38.63 -53.44 -3.89
CA LEU A 48 -38.25 -52.58 -5.02
C LEU A 48 -37.77 -51.22 -4.47
N CYS A 49 -36.48 -51.13 -4.15
CA CYS A 49 -35.88 -49.88 -3.67
C CYS A 49 -35.48 -48.96 -4.84
N PRO A 50 -35.82 -47.66 -4.82
CA PRO A 50 -35.41 -46.72 -5.87
C PRO A 50 -33.91 -46.35 -5.83
N PHE A 51 -33.19 -46.76 -4.79
CA PHE A 51 -31.76 -46.51 -4.56
C PHE A 51 -30.95 -47.81 -4.67
N ASP A 52 -29.70 -47.71 -5.10
CA ASP A 52 -28.86 -48.85 -5.46
C ASP A 52 -28.36 -49.63 -4.23
N HIS A 53 -28.38 -50.96 -4.30
CA HIS A 53 -27.99 -51.86 -3.21
C HIS A 53 -26.67 -52.60 -3.50
N ASP A 54 -26.12 -52.51 -4.72
CA ASP A 54 -24.98 -53.33 -5.17
C ASP A 54 -23.62 -52.60 -5.24
N VAL A 55 -23.47 -51.43 -4.58
CA VAL A 55 -22.20 -50.68 -4.59
C VAL A 55 -21.54 -50.64 -3.21
N ALA A 56 -20.47 -51.42 -3.06
CA ALA A 56 -19.53 -51.30 -1.93
C ALA A 56 -18.64 -50.07 -2.13
N VAL A 57 -18.70 -49.10 -1.22
CA VAL A 57 -17.92 -47.85 -1.30
C VAL A 57 -16.62 -48.02 -0.50
N GLN A 58 -15.47 -47.85 -1.16
CA GLN A 58 -14.17 -47.66 -0.48
C GLN A 58 -14.20 -46.38 0.37
N ASP A 59 -13.72 -46.46 1.62
CA ASP A 59 -13.68 -45.32 2.55
C ASP A 59 -12.68 -44.26 2.03
N THR A 60 -13.19 -43.21 1.39
CA THR A 60 -12.39 -42.15 0.74
C THR A 60 -11.51 -41.35 1.70
N ARG A 61 -11.65 -41.56 3.01
CA ARG A 61 -10.83 -40.90 4.04
C ARG A 61 -9.37 -41.35 4.00
N SER A 62 -9.07 -42.55 3.49
CA SER A 62 -7.69 -43.01 3.32
C SER A 62 -6.90 -42.23 2.27
N ASN A 63 -7.54 -41.36 1.48
CA ASN A 63 -6.88 -40.48 0.50
C ASN A 63 -6.65 -39.06 1.04
N ILE A 64 -7.05 -38.78 2.29
CA ILE A 64 -6.93 -37.47 2.91
C ILE A 64 -5.90 -37.57 4.03
N ILE A 65 -4.85 -36.75 3.95
CA ILE A 65 -3.78 -36.75 4.96
C ILE A 65 -4.34 -36.35 6.32
N CYS A 66 -3.99 -37.11 7.36
CA CYS A 66 -4.45 -36.81 8.70
C CYS A 66 -3.86 -35.50 9.21
N THR A 67 -4.70 -34.49 9.43
CA THR A 67 -4.28 -33.18 9.95
C THR A 67 -3.74 -33.24 11.37
N PHE A 68 -4.13 -34.23 12.17
CA PHE A 68 -3.57 -34.49 13.49
C PHE A 68 -2.20 -35.19 13.42
N PHE A 69 -1.92 -35.94 12.35
CA PHE A 69 -0.60 -36.53 12.12
C PHE A 69 0.42 -35.47 11.70
N ILE A 70 0.04 -34.52 10.86
CA ILE A 70 0.88 -33.35 10.49
C ILE A 70 1.29 -32.52 11.73
N ARG A 71 0.50 -32.59 12.81
CA ARG A 71 0.70 -31.83 14.05
C ARG A 71 1.22 -32.70 15.21
N ASP A 72 1.71 -33.91 14.92
CA ASP A 72 2.20 -34.90 15.91
C ASP A 72 1.22 -35.21 17.08
N ALA A 73 -0.08 -35.01 16.85
CA ALA A 73 -1.14 -35.19 17.85
C ALA A 73 -2.06 -36.38 17.55
N CYS A 74 -1.77 -37.19 16.52
CA CYS A 74 -2.60 -38.34 16.16
C CYS A 74 -2.28 -39.56 17.03
N THR A 75 -3.15 -39.87 17.99
CA THR A 75 -3.01 -41.01 18.90
C THR A 75 -3.41 -42.35 18.30
N LYS A 76 -3.89 -42.38 17.05
CA LYS A 76 -4.44 -43.59 16.41
C LYS A 76 -3.47 -44.35 15.50
N GLY A 77 -2.25 -43.85 15.30
CA GLY A 77 -1.19 -44.54 14.56
C GLY A 77 -1.67 -45.12 13.22
N ALA A 78 -1.28 -46.37 12.92
CA ALA A 78 -1.68 -47.10 11.70
C ALA A 78 -3.17 -47.49 11.63
N SER A 79 -3.92 -47.35 12.73
CA SER A 79 -5.38 -47.57 12.75
C SER A 79 -6.19 -46.30 12.41
N CYS A 80 -5.50 -45.21 12.08
CA CYS A 80 -6.14 -43.98 11.62
C CYS A 80 -6.75 -44.18 10.23
N LYS A 81 -8.01 -43.75 10.05
CA LYS A 81 -8.72 -43.86 8.76
C LYS A 81 -8.25 -42.85 7.70
N PHE A 82 -7.24 -42.04 8.02
CA PHE A 82 -6.69 -40.96 7.21
C PHE A 82 -5.21 -41.24 6.89
N LEU A 83 -4.73 -40.79 5.73
CA LEU A 83 -3.41 -41.15 5.21
C LEU A 83 -2.25 -40.57 6.06
N HIS A 84 -1.25 -41.39 6.34
CA HIS A 84 -0.03 -41.04 7.10
C HIS A 84 1.23 -41.46 6.29
N GLU A 85 1.43 -40.94 5.08
CA GLU A 85 2.53 -41.41 4.20
C GLU A 85 3.53 -40.30 3.84
N LYS A 86 4.83 -40.62 3.90
CA LYS A 86 5.97 -39.80 3.46
C LYS A 86 6.50 -40.43 2.18
N GLU A 87 6.25 -39.83 1.02
CA GLU A 87 6.81 -40.35 -0.24
C GLU A 87 8.03 -39.55 -0.72
N HIS A 88 9.12 -40.31 -0.90
CA HIS A 88 10.25 -40.02 -1.76
C HIS A 88 9.88 -40.40 -3.20
N SER A 89 10.14 -39.54 -4.17
CA SER A 89 10.29 -39.96 -5.57
C SER A 89 11.38 -39.14 -6.28
N SER A 90 12.28 -39.88 -6.91
CA SER A 90 13.44 -39.48 -7.69
C SER A 90 13.05 -39.11 -9.12
N VAL A 91 13.51 -37.96 -9.62
CA VAL A 91 13.53 -37.66 -11.06
C VAL A 91 14.85 -36.98 -11.41
N GLU A 92 15.48 -37.51 -12.46
CA GLU A 92 16.80 -37.19 -12.99
C GLU A 92 16.84 -35.87 -13.77
N ASP A 93 18.04 -35.27 -13.80
CA ASP A 93 18.44 -34.03 -14.45
C ASP A 93 18.32 -34.05 -15.99
N HIS A 94 17.91 -32.92 -16.59
CA HIS A 94 18.51 -32.41 -17.82
C HIS A 94 18.34 -30.87 -17.96
N ASP A 95 19.29 -30.28 -18.68
CA ASP A 95 19.90 -28.96 -18.53
C ASP A 95 19.38 -27.92 -19.55
N LYS A 96 19.51 -26.63 -19.17
CA LYS A 96 19.72 -25.38 -19.95
C LYS A 96 18.70 -24.76 -20.94
N ASP A 97 18.61 -23.43 -20.74
CA ASP A 97 18.35 -22.31 -21.66
C ASP A 97 16.98 -22.19 -22.36
N LEU A 98 16.27 -21.06 -22.10
CA LEU A 98 15.80 -20.09 -23.13
C LEU A 98 14.81 -19.05 -22.56
N GLU A 99 14.81 -17.90 -23.25
CA GLU A 99 14.05 -16.64 -23.09
C GLU A 99 12.51 -16.77 -22.97
N PRO A 100 11.79 -15.73 -22.50
CA PRO A 100 10.35 -15.84 -22.20
C PRO A 100 9.48 -15.67 -23.45
N PRO A 101 8.43 -16.49 -23.66
CA PRO A 101 7.44 -16.22 -24.70
C PRO A 101 6.28 -15.37 -24.18
N ASN A 102 5.78 -14.55 -25.11
CA ASN A 102 4.59 -13.73 -25.04
C ASN A 102 3.30 -14.54 -24.80
N GLY A 103 2.36 -13.88 -24.11
CA GLY A 103 0.92 -13.82 -24.41
C GLY A 103 0.16 -15.12 -24.74
N GLY A 104 -0.67 -15.55 -23.82
CA GLY A 104 -1.73 -16.54 -24.07
C GLY A 104 -2.81 -16.49 -22.99
N VAL A 105 -3.99 -15.99 -23.35
CA VAL A 105 -5.22 -15.96 -22.55
C VAL A 105 -5.75 -17.38 -22.40
N LEU A 106 -5.88 -17.90 -21.17
CA LEU A 106 -6.78 -19.02 -20.84
C LEU A 106 -7.36 -18.84 -19.44
N GLY A 107 -8.69 -18.93 -19.35
CA GLY A 107 -9.50 -18.57 -18.20
C GLY A 107 -9.42 -19.54 -17.02
N LEU A 108 -9.74 -19.02 -15.84
CA LEU A 108 -9.90 -19.81 -14.62
C LEU A 108 -11.21 -19.44 -13.93
N ARG A 109 -12.08 -20.45 -13.83
CA ARG A 109 -13.23 -20.52 -12.94
C ARG A 109 -12.79 -20.99 -11.56
N ASN A 110 -13.45 -20.41 -10.55
CA ASN A 110 -13.60 -20.86 -9.16
C ASN A 110 -12.36 -20.95 -8.26
N ALA A 111 -12.24 -19.98 -7.34
CA ALA A 111 -11.72 -20.24 -5.99
C ALA A 111 -12.34 -19.26 -4.97
N SER A 112 -12.83 -19.84 -3.89
CA SER A 112 -13.69 -19.28 -2.85
C SER A 112 -12.99 -18.22 -1.98
N SER A 113 -13.76 -17.20 -1.61
CA SER A 113 -13.62 -16.33 -0.43
C SER A 113 -12.53 -16.69 0.59
N PHE A 114 -11.43 -15.93 0.59
CA PHE A 114 -10.52 -15.80 1.72
C PHE A 114 -10.09 -14.32 1.89
N THR A 115 -10.08 -13.89 3.15
CA THR A 115 -9.60 -12.59 3.62
C THR A 115 -8.10 -12.48 3.43
N LEU A 116 -7.64 -11.29 3.01
CA LEU A 116 -6.23 -10.95 2.81
C LEU A 116 -5.34 -11.45 3.96
N PRO A 117 -4.20 -12.10 3.68
CA PRO A 117 -3.04 -11.95 4.53
C PRO A 117 -2.41 -10.60 4.18
N SER A 118 -2.88 -9.55 4.85
CA SER A 118 -2.09 -8.34 5.02
C SER A 118 -0.72 -8.78 5.53
N HIS A 119 0.38 -8.29 4.96
CA HIS A 119 1.70 -8.41 5.61
C HIS A 119 1.80 -7.56 6.90
N THR A 120 0.66 -7.13 7.46
CA THR A 120 0.55 -6.62 8.82
C THR A 120 0.53 -7.79 9.80
N LEU A 121 0.98 -7.50 11.01
CA LEU A 121 1.29 -8.47 12.04
C LEU A 121 0.06 -9.34 12.37
N ASN A 122 0.07 -10.62 12.02
CA ASN A 122 -0.84 -11.59 12.64
C ASN A 122 -0.44 -11.71 14.12
N GLY A 123 -1.10 -10.88 14.93
CA GLY A 123 -0.89 -10.65 16.36
C GLY A 123 -1.47 -9.30 16.81
N GLU A 124 -2.44 -8.74 16.06
CA GLU A 124 -2.96 -7.39 16.31
C GLU A 124 -3.76 -7.32 17.61
N ASN A 125 -3.35 -6.40 18.47
CA ASN A 125 -4.19 -5.85 19.52
C ASN A 125 -5.43 -5.25 18.84
N PRO A 126 -6.67 -5.59 19.23
CA PRO A 126 -7.90 -5.08 18.59
C PRO A 126 -8.05 -3.55 18.61
N ASN A 127 -7.21 -2.86 19.38
CA ASN A 127 -7.13 -1.40 19.47
C ASN A 127 -5.97 -0.78 18.67
N SER A 128 -5.30 -1.54 17.80
CA SER A 128 -4.24 -1.02 16.92
C SER A 128 -4.75 -0.70 15.52
N THR A 129 -4.40 0.47 14.99
CA THR A 129 -4.78 0.94 13.64
C THR A 129 -3.58 1.62 12.99
N ILE A 130 -3.56 1.72 11.65
CA ILE A 130 -2.48 2.41 10.92
C ILE A 130 -2.95 3.81 10.52
N PHE A 131 -2.18 4.83 10.90
CA PHE A 131 -2.40 6.23 10.58
C PHE A 131 -1.10 6.90 10.16
N GLY A 132 -1.09 7.64 9.04
CA GLY A 132 0.12 8.33 8.57
C GLY A 132 1.34 7.41 8.40
N GLY A 133 1.11 6.12 8.10
CA GLY A 133 2.14 5.08 7.99
C GLY A 133 2.63 4.49 9.32
N ALA A 134 2.17 5.00 10.47
CA ALA A 134 2.51 4.50 11.79
C ALA A 134 1.45 3.53 12.33
N THR A 135 1.87 2.51 13.07
CA THR A 135 0.98 1.69 13.88
C THR A 135 0.70 2.40 15.20
N VAL A 136 -0.56 2.73 15.44
CA VAL A 136 -1.01 3.47 16.63
C VAL A 136 -1.92 2.56 17.45
N THR A 137 -1.70 2.51 18.77
CA THR A 137 -2.63 1.86 19.69
C THR A 137 -3.40 2.90 20.49
N PHE A 138 -4.70 2.66 20.68
CA PHE A 138 -5.57 3.56 21.42
C PHE A 138 -6.02 2.93 22.75
N GLY A 139 -5.99 3.73 23.80
CA GLY A 139 -6.59 3.46 25.10
C GLY A 139 -7.97 4.13 25.18
N ASP A 140 -8.61 4.04 26.34
CA ASP A 140 -9.96 4.59 26.55
C ASP A 140 -10.00 6.11 26.32
N GLY A 141 -11.18 6.62 25.96
CA GLY A 141 -11.39 7.99 25.52
C GLY A 141 -10.73 8.29 24.18
N ALA A 142 -10.49 7.26 23.36
CA ALA A 142 -9.70 7.37 22.12
C ALA A 142 -8.30 7.96 22.35
N THR A 143 -7.69 7.74 23.52
CA THR A 143 -6.38 8.30 23.85
C THR A 143 -5.27 7.56 23.11
N VAL A 144 -4.36 8.27 22.46
CA VAL A 144 -3.17 7.66 21.85
C VAL A 144 -2.26 7.08 22.94
N SER A 145 -2.09 5.76 22.95
CA SER A 145 -1.26 5.05 23.93
C SER A 145 0.16 4.85 23.45
N THR A 146 0.34 4.24 22.26
CA THR A 146 1.66 4.05 21.65
C THR A 146 1.65 4.39 20.17
N VAL A 147 2.75 4.97 19.69
CA VAL A 147 2.97 5.28 18.27
C VAL A 147 4.27 4.64 17.82
N PHE A 148 4.16 3.75 16.83
CA PHE A 148 5.24 2.99 16.24
C PHE A 148 5.38 3.35 14.76
N LEU A 149 6.43 4.10 14.43
CA LEU A 149 6.74 4.46 13.04
C LEU A 149 7.55 3.35 12.37
N PRO A 150 7.45 3.16 11.04
CA PRO A 150 8.32 2.24 10.31
C PRO A 150 9.81 2.53 10.52
N SER A 151 10.17 3.81 10.73
CA SER A 151 11.52 4.25 11.06
C SER A 151 12.04 3.77 12.42
N ASP A 152 11.14 3.39 13.33
CA ASP A 152 11.51 2.90 14.67
C ASP A 152 11.98 1.45 14.64
N PHE A 153 11.79 0.78 13.50
CA PHE A 153 12.11 -0.62 13.31
C PHE A 153 13.12 -0.76 12.18
N SER A 154 13.93 -1.79 12.29
CA SER A 154 14.84 -2.20 11.25
C SER A 154 14.68 -3.70 11.05
N SER A 155 14.71 -4.12 9.79
CA SER A 155 14.54 -5.53 9.43
C SER A 155 15.68 -6.02 8.56
N ILE A 156 16.09 -7.26 8.78
CA ILE A 156 16.96 -8.00 7.88
C ILE A 156 16.25 -9.27 7.43
N GLN A 157 16.58 -9.70 6.21
CA GLN A 157 16.27 -11.01 5.69
C GLN A 157 17.56 -11.79 5.55
N LEU A 158 17.63 -12.94 6.21
CA LEU A 158 18.62 -13.96 5.95
C LEU A 158 18.02 -14.90 4.90
N SER A 159 18.73 -15.16 3.79
CA SER A 159 18.29 -16.09 2.75
C SER A 159 19.35 -17.15 2.48
N ASN A 160 18.91 -18.32 2.01
CA ASN A 160 19.73 -19.52 1.80
C ASN A 160 20.17 -20.19 3.11
N LEU A 161 19.27 -20.25 4.09
CA LEU A 161 19.52 -21.00 5.32
C LEU A 161 19.23 -22.49 5.10
N PRO A 162 20.02 -23.38 5.72
CA PRO A 162 19.65 -24.77 5.90
C PRO A 162 18.27 -24.93 6.58
N LEU A 163 17.53 -25.99 6.25
CA LEU A 163 16.20 -26.27 6.82
C LEU A 163 16.23 -26.74 8.29
N ASP A 164 17.39 -27.09 8.81
CA ASP A 164 17.58 -27.58 10.19
C ASP A 164 17.71 -26.44 11.21
N GLN A 165 17.83 -25.19 10.76
CA GLN A 165 18.00 -24.05 11.64
C GLN A 165 16.72 -23.76 12.42
N THR A 166 16.88 -23.56 13.72
CA THR A 166 15.79 -23.19 14.63
C THR A 166 15.83 -21.70 14.96
N VAL A 167 14.76 -21.18 15.55
CA VAL A 167 14.73 -19.79 16.04
C VAL A 167 15.82 -19.53 17.09
N GLN A 168 16.18 -20.54 17.89
CA GLN A 168 17.24 -20.43 18.89
C GLN A 168 18.63 -20.28 18.25
N ASP A 169 18.89 -21.01 17.17
CA ASP A 169 20.15 -20.88 16.42
C ASP A 169 20.29 -19.47 15.83
N ILE A 170 19.19 -18.91 15.32
CA ILE A 170 19.15 -17.52 14.84
C ILE A 170 19.37 -16.51 15.98
N GLN A 171 18.82 -16.75 17.17
CA GLN A 171 19.09 -15.91 18.34
C GLN A 171 20.56 -15.97 18.76
N GLY A 172 21.17 -17.17 18.74
CA GLY A 172 22.59 -17.36 19.02
C GLY A 172 23.47 -16.58 18.03
N LEU A 173 23.19 -16.71 16.73
CA LEU A 173 23.86 -15.95 15.68
C LEU A 173 23.75 -14.44 15.91
N LEU A 174 22.55 -13.94 16.23
CA LEU A 174 22.35 -12.51 16.46
C LEU A 174 23.09 -12.02 17.73
N ALA A 175 23.21 -12.87 18.74
CA ALA A 175 23.99 -12.58 19.94
C ALA A 175 25.49 -12.45 19.64
N GLU A 176 26.05 -13.29 18.76
CA GLU A 176 27.45 -13.19 18.30
C GLU A 176 27.77 -11.84 17.65
N TYR A 177 26.81 -11.28 16.90
CA TYR A 177 26.94 -9.95 16.28
C TYR A 177 26.54 -8.79 17.21
N GLY A 178 26.36 -9.06 18.50
CA GLY A 178 26.12 -8.05 19.54
C GLY A 178 24.67 -7.62 19.71
N PHE A 179 23.71 -8.49 19.37
CA PHE A 179 22.29 -8.31 19.66
C PHE A 179 21.75 -9.44 20.56
N PRO A 180 22.19 -9.51 21.84
CA PRO A 180 21.64 -10.46 22.79
C PRO A 180 20.20 -10.07 23.17
N ASN A 181 19.36 -11.05 23.52
CA ASN A 181 17.98 -10.87 24.01
C ASN A 181 16.92 -10.50 22.95
N ILE A 182 17.03 -11.01 21.73
CA ILE A 182 15.96 -10.87 20.73
C ILE A 182 14.80 -11.80 21.07
N LYS A 183 13.59 -11.23 21.17
CA LYS A 183 12.38 -12.00 21.45
C LYS A 183 12.03 -12.95 20.29
N HIS A 184 11.39 -14.09 20.61
CA HIS A 184 10.99 -15.07 19.59
C HIS A 184 10.03 -14.51 18.53
N ASP A 185 9.16 -13.58 18.90
CA ASP A 185 8.17 -12.93 18.01
C ASP A 185 8.81 -11.98 16.98
N ALA A 186 10.04 -11.53 17.22
CA ALA A 186 10.82 -10.70 16.31
C ALA A 186 11.36 -11.50 15.10
N ILE A 187 11.38 -12.83 15.17
CA ILE A 187 11.99 -13.72 14.17
C ILE A 187 10.88 -14.50 13.45
N ARG A 188 10.81 -14.35 12.13
CA ARG A 188 9.84 -15.05 11.27
C ARG A 188 10.55 -15.92 10.27
N MET A 189 10.33 -17.23 10.36
CA MET A 189 10.90 -18.19 9.43
C MET A 189 9.94 -18.45 8.27
N HIS A 190 10.44 -18.39 7.05
CA HIS A 190 9.73 -18.68 5.81
C HIS A 190 10.40 -19.87 5.13
N HIS A 191 9.62 -20.92 4.88
CA HIS A 191 10.08 -22.12 4.20
C HIS A 191 9.72 -22.02 2.72
N SER A 192 10.71 -22.16 1.84
CA SER A 192 10.46 -22.35 0.41
C SER A 192 10.38 -23.83 0.10
N ILE A 193 9.22 -24.28 -0.37
CA ILE A 193 8.96 -25.69 -0.69
C ILE A 193 9.78 -26.14 -1.92
N GLN A 194 10.11 -25.21 -2.83
CA GLN A 194 10.86 -25.50 -4.06
C GLN A 194 12.38 -25.52 -3.89
N ALA A 195 12.94 -24.63 -3.07
CA ALA A 195 14.39 -24.43 -3.01
C ALA A 195 15.11 -25.33 -2.00
N LYS A 196 14.38 -26.13 -1.18
CA LYS A 196 14.92 -26.83 0.01
C LYS A 196 15.77 -25.92 0.92
N LEU A 197 15.46 -24.63 0.93
CA LEU A 197 16.15 -23.60 1.69
C LEU A 197 15.14 -22.78 2.47
N GLN A 198 15.56 -22.30 3.62
CA GLN A 198 14.78 -21.43 4.49
C GLN A 198 15.24 -19.97 4.32
N SER A 199 14.33 -19.06 4.56
CA SER A 199 14.64 -17.63 4.73
C SER A 199 14.07 -17.15 6.04
N VAL A 200 14.77 -16.25 6.71
CA VAL A 200 14.37 -15.73 8.02
C VAL A 200 14.29 -14.22 7.94
N VAL A 201 13.16 -13.67 8.33
CA VAL A 201 12.95 -12.23 8.47
C VAL A 201 12.98 -11.87 9.93
N ILE A 202 13.91 -10.98 10.29
CA ILE A 202 14.10 -10.49 11.64
C ILE A 202 13.68 -9.04 11.66
N LYS A 203 12.75 -8.66 12.55
CA LYS A 203 12.27 -7.28 12.72
C LYS A 203 12.47 -6.86 14.17
N ILE A 204 13.27 -5.82 14.38
CA ILE A 204 13.60 -5.32 15.73
C ILE A 204 13.18 -3.86 15.83
N GLN A 205 12.68 -3.46 17.00
CA GLN A 205 12.39 -2.07 17.33
C GLN A 205 13.67 -1.31 17.70
N ASP A 206 14.57 -1.24 16.72
CA ASP A 206 15.81 -0.48 16.76
C ASP A 206 16.08 -0.04 15.32
N ALA A 207 16.06 1.27 15.07
CA ALA A 207 16.25 1.85 13.74
C ALA A 207 17.62 1.50 13.13
N ASP A 208 18.63 1.35 13.99
CA ASP A 208 20.02 1.19 13.59
C ASP A 208 20.45 -0.29 13.55
N PHE A 209 19.56 -1.22 13.93
CA PHE A 209 19.84 -2.67 13.96
C PHE A 209 20.35 -3.22 12.63
N ALA A 210 19.62 -3.04 11.52
CA ALA A 210 20.00 -3.69 10.25
C ALA A 210 21.31 -3.14 9.67
N SER A 211 21.55 -1.83 9.80
CA SER A 211 22.80 -1.20 9.36
C SER A 211 23.98 -1.66 10.22
N THR A 212 23.82 -1.66 11.55
CA THR A 212 24.85 -2.10 12.48
C THR A 212 25.16 -3.59 12.30
N PHE A 213 24.15 -4.42 12.09
CA PHE A 213 24.32 -5.84 11.80
C PHE A 213 25.10 -6.03 10.49
N LEU A 214 24.66 -5.42 9.38
CA LEU A 214 25.35 -5.52 8.09
C LEU A 214 26.77 -4.96 8.10
N GLN A 215 27.04 -3.94 8.93
CA GLN A 215 28.38 -3.39 9.10
C GLN A 215 29.32 -4.39 9.80
N ARG A 216 28.80 -5.16 10.77
CA ARG A 216 29.58 -6.18 11.51
C ARG A 216 29.68 -7.50 10.76
N SER A 217 28.61 -7.92 10.11
CA SER A 217 28.48 -9.23 9.47
C SER A 217 28.91 -9.25 8.01
N GLY A 218 28.86 -8.10 7.33
CA GLY A 218 28.91 -8.03 5.88
C GLY A 218 27.62 -8.57 5.22
N PRO A 219 27.52 -8.50 3.87
CA PRO A 219 26.34 -8.94 3.13
C PRO A 219 26.21 -10.46 3.02
N ASN A 220 27.26 -11.22 3.34
CA ASN A 220 27.28 -12.68 3.31
C ASN A 220 27.92 -13.21 4.60
N ILE A 221 27.20 -14.06 5.31
CA ILE A 221 27.66 -14.74 6.52
C ILE A 221 27.78 -16.24 6.25
N LYS A 222 28.55 -16.95 7.07
CA LYS A 222 28.63 -18.41 7.02
C LYS A 222 27.79 -18.99 8.16
N LEU A 223 26.86 -19.87 7.83
CA LEU A 223 26.06 -20.62 8.80
C LEU A 223 26.06 -22.09 8.39
N GLY A 224 26.52 -22.99 9.27
CA GLY A 224 26.62 -24.42 8.95
C GLY A 224 27.50 -24.74 7.73
N GLY A 225 28.46 -23.88 7.39
CA GLY A 225 29.32 -24.01 6.20
C GLY A 225 28.72 -23.48 4.89
N LEU A 226 27.43 -23.09 4.86
CA LEU A 226 26.79 -22.49 3.69
C LEU A 226 26.85 -20.95 3.72
N PRO A 227 26.99 -20.28 2.56
CA PRO A 227 26.89 -18.83 2.46
C PRO A 227 25.42 -18.39 2.58
N VAL A 228 25.10 -17.70 3.67
CA VAL A 228 23.81 -17.08 3.92
C VAL A 228 23.89 -15.60 3.51
N SER A 229 22.97 -15.18 2.66
CA SER A 229 22.89 -13.79 2.22
C SER A 229 22.06 -12.95 3.20
N VAL A 230 22.57 -11.79 3.58
CA VAL A 230 21.93 -10.85 4.49
C VAL A 230 21.46 -9.64 3.70
N THR A 231 20.16 -9.36 3.73
CA THR A 231 19.57 -8.21 3.02
C THR A 231 18.76 -7.34 3.98
N LYS A 232 19.03 -6.03 4.03
CA LYS A 232 18.16 -5.08 4.72
C LYS A 232 16.77 -5.06 4.06
N LEU A 233 15.74 -5.31 4.85
CA LEU A 233 14.35 -5.15 4.44
C LEU A 233 13.87 -3.76 4.84
N HIS A 234 13.47 -2.97 3.85
CA HIS A 234 12.79 -1.71 4.12
C HIS A 234 11.34 -1.99 4.55
N ILE A 235 11.03 -1.59 5.78
CA ILE A 235 9.66 -1.58 6.29
C ILE A 235 8.98 -0.39 5.63
N GLY A 236 8.07 -0.69 4.71
CA GLY A 236 7.26 0.30 4.02
C GLY A 236 6.08 0.78 4.87
N GLY A 237 5.58 1.99 4.61
CA GLY A 237 4.27 2.39 5.15
C GLY A 237 3.13 1.75 4.36
N THR A 238 1.90 2.10 4.70
CA THR A 238 0.69 1.58 4.03
C THR A 238 -0.14 2.72 3.48
N SER A 239 -0.73 2.54 2.30
CA SER A 239 -1.75 3.41 1.72
C SER A 239 -3.00 2.59 1.40
N ASP A 240 -4.07 3.24 0.94
CA ASP A 240 -5.28 2.55 0.45
C ASP A 240 -5.01 1.64 -0.76
N ALA A 241 -3.85 1.79 -1.41
CA ALA A 241 -3.36 0.97 -2.51
C ALA A 241 -2.45 -0.20 -2.05
N GLY A 242 -2.25 -0.37 -0.73
CA GLY A 242 -1.44 -1.44 -0.15
C GLY A 242 -0.14 -0.96 0.48
N SER A 243 0.81 -1.87 0.73
CA SER A 243 2.07 -1.51 1.39
C SER A 243 3.08 -0.89 0.41
N ASN A 244 3.67 0.23 0.80
CA ASN A 244 4.58 1.08 0.04
C ASN A 244 6.02 0.89 0.48
N ARG A 245 6.86 0.22 -0.31
CA ARG A 245 8.28 0.05 0.01
C ARG A 245 9.13 0.99 -0.82
N LEU A 246 9.53 2.12 -0.22
CA LEU A 246 10.47 3.07 -0.81
C LEU A 246 11.92 2.55 -0.70
N GLN A 247 12.64 2.58 -1.82
CA GLN A 247 14.06 2.22 -1.92
C GLN A 247 14.82 3.41 -2.51
N LEU A 248 15.77 3.91 -1.72
CA LEU A 248 16.64 5.05 -2.08
C LEU A 248 18.13 4.69 -2.01
N SER A 249 18.47 3.47 -1.61
CA SER A 249 19.86 3.02 -1.45
C SER A 249 20.51 2.57 -2.76
N SER A 250 19.97 2.93 -3.92
CA SER A 250 20.49 2.50 -5.22
C SER A 250 20.87 3.70 -6.08
N VAL A 251 21.99 3.56 -6.78
CA VAL A 251 22.50 4.55 -7.74
C VAL A 251 22.79 3.90 -9.08
N GLN A 252 22.64 4.67 -10.15
CA GLN A 252 23.05 4.32 -11.49
C GLN A 252 24.39 4.98 -11.78
N CYS A 253 25.39 4.17 -12.07
CA CYS A 253 26.73 4.63 -12.43
C CYS A 253 26.96 4.42 -13.92
N THR A 254 27.41 5.46 -14.63
CA THR A 254 27.73 5.40 -16.06
C THR A 254 29.04 6.09 -16.37
N TRP A 255 29.86 5.45 -17.19
CA TRP A 255 31.13 5.98 -17.67
C TRP A 255 31.44 5.41 -19.06
N TYR A 256 32.33 6.07 -19.80
CA TYR A 256 32.74 5.61 -21.12
C TYR A 256 33.72 4.43 -21.04
N ARG A 257 33.64 3.54 -22.02
CA ARG A 257 34.63 2.46 -22.17
C ARG A 257 35.92 3.03 -22.73
N PRO A 258 37.09 2.60 -22.23
CA PRO A 258 38.37 2.86 -22.88
C PRO A 258 38.28 2.57 -24.37
N SER A 259 38.67 3.55 -25.18
CA SER A 259 38.51 3.51 -26.64
C SER A 259 39.71 4.15 -27.32
N ARG A 260 39.82 3.93 -28.63
CA ARG A 260 40.82 4.56 -29.50
C ARG A 260 40.15 5.17 -30.71
N VAL A 261 40.85 6.12 -31.32
CA VAL A 261 40.51 6.67 -32.64
C VAL A 261 41.52 6.19 -33.68
N ALA A 262 41.11 6.16 -34.93
CA ALA A 262 42.01 5.97 -36.06
C ALA A 262 41.74 7.02 -37.14
N PHE A 263 42.78 7.39 -37.85
CA PHE A 263 42.75 8.36 -38.93
C PHE A 263 42.95 7.62 -40.26
N LEU A 264 41.95 7.71 -41.13
CA LEU A 264 41.94 7.09 -42.45
C LEU A 264 42.17 8.18 -43.50
N GLY A 265 43.27 8.10 -44.22
CA GLY A 265 43.59 9.04 -45.29
C GLY A 265 43.07 8.55 -46.64
N TYR A 266 42.38 9.43 -47.35
CA TYR A 266 41.87 9.23 -48.71
C TYR A 266 42.41 10.32 -49.64
N THR A 267 42.78 9.92 -50.85
CA THR A 267 43.24 10.84 -51.91
C THR A 267 42.08 11.41 -52.75
N ASN A 268 40.87 10.84 -52.63
CA ASN A 268 39.69 11.22 -53.39
C ASN A 268 38.49 11.45 -52.47
N GLU A 269 37.83 12.59 -52.62
CA GLU A 269 36.64 12.98 -51.86
C GLU A 269 35.45 12.05 -52.06
N ARG A 270 35.27 11.55 -53.29
CA ARG A 270 34.22 10.57 -53.59
C ARG A 270 34.42 9.29 -52.78
N HIS A 271 35.64 8.79 -52.73
CA HIS A 271 35.97 7.58 -51.97
C HIS A 271 35.79 7.78 -50.46
N ALA A 272 36.15 8.95 -49.94
CA ALA A 272 35.94 9.28 -48.54
C ALA A 272 34.45 9.32 -48.19
N LYS A 273 33.61 9.98 -49.01
CA LYS A 273 32.14 10.02 -48.81
C LYS A 273 31.50 8.63 -48.89
N GLU A 274 31.92 7.81 -49.86
CA GLU A 274 31.47 6.42 -49.98
C GLU A 274 31.85 5.58 -48.76
N ALA A 275 33.06 5.76 -48.23
CA ALA A 275 33.50 5.07 -47.01
C ALA A 275 32.66 5.49 -45.79
N VAL A 276 32.37 6.78 -45.62
CA VAL A 276 31.50 7.26 -44.53
C VAL A 276 30.10 6.65 -44.60
N ALA A 277 29.48 6.64 -45.79
CA ALA A 277 28.16 6.04 -45.98
C ALA A 277 28.17 4.53 -45.67
N LYS A 278 29.18 3.80 -46.18
CA LYS A 278 29.32 2.35 -45.96
C LYS A 278 29.64 2.01 -44.51
N ILE A 279 30.46 2.80 -43.81
CA ILE A 279 30.74 2.61 -42.38
C ILE A 279 29.49 2.92 -41.54
N GLY A 280 28.77 4.00 -41.84
CA GLY A 280 27.54 4.38 -41.13
C GLY A 280 26.43 3.33 -41.27
N ALA A 281 26.29 2.74 -42.46
CA ALA A 281 25.34 1.66 -42.74
C ALA A 281 25.84 0.26 -42.32
N CYS A 282 27.09 0.13 -41.87
CA CYS A 282 27.66 -1.17 -41.50
C CYS A 282 27.05 -1.68 -40.20
N LEU A 283 26.37 -2.83 -40.27
CA LEU A 283 25.86 -3.55 -39.09
C LEU A 283 26.91 -4.46 -38.44
N ARG A 284 28.04 -4.72 -39.13
CA ARG A 284 29.14 -5.52 -38.57
C ARG A 284 29.80 -4.75 -37.43
N LYS A 285 30.30 -5.50 -36.45
CA LYS A 285 31.00 -4.94 -35.28
C LYS A 285 32.45 -5.36 -35.32
N LEU A 286 33.35 -4.44 -34.99
CA LEU A 286 34.76 -4.74 -34.81
C LEU A 286 35.00 -4.96 -33.32
N GLU A 287 35.40 -6.17 -32.94
CA GLU A 287 35.64 -6.53 -31.53
C GLU A 287 34.43 -6.22 -30.62
N GLY A 288 33.22 -6.46 -31.15
CA GLY A 288 31.95 -6.21 -30.45
C GLY A 288 31.48 -4.76 -30.42
N ARG A 289 32.28 -3.81 -30.95
CA ARG A 289 31.94 -2.38 -30.99
C ARG A 289 31.48 -1.92 -32.37
N LYS A 290 30.54 -0.98 -32.38
CA LYS A 290 30.17 -0.24 -33.60
C LYS A 290 31.15 0.91 -33.79
N ILE A 291 31.79 0.96 -34.96
CA ILE A 291 32.71 2.04 -35.33
C ILE A 291 31.88 3.25 -35.77
N GLU A 292 32.30 4.44 -35.34
CA GLU A 292 31.63 5.70 -35.67
C GLU A 292 32.58 6.64 -36.39
N VAL A 293 32.10 7.34 -37.41
CA VAL A 293 32.86 8.42 -38.05
C VAL A 293 32.67 9.68 -37.21
N ILE A 294 33.75 10.18 -36.61
CA ILE A 294 33.71 11.35 -35.73
C ILE A 294 33.82 12.65 -36.52
N SER A 295 34.75 12.72 -37.49
CA SER A 295 34.97 13.96 -38.27
C SER A 295 35.64 13.72 -39.61
N ILE A 296 35.44 14.63 -40.56
CA ILE A 296 36.10 14.70 -41.86
C ILE A 296 36.93 15.99 -41.90
N ARG A 297 38.23 15.89 -42.20
CA ARG A 297 39.10 17.07 -42.37
C ARG A 297 39.70 17.09 -43.77
N HIS A 298 39.62 18.25 -44.42
CA HIS A 298 40.30 18.52 -45.69
C HIS A 298 41.68 19.12 -45.39
N GLN A 299 42.75 18.56 -45.95
CA GLN A 299 44.11 19.07 -45.78
C GLN A 299 44.58 19.77 -47.06
N ILE A 300 45.30 20.90 -46.89
CA ILE A 300 46.01 21.57 -47.99
C ILE A 300 47.26 20.75 -48.28
N VAL A 301 47.34 20.18 -49.49
CA VAL A 301 48.32 19.15 -49.84
C VAL A 301 49.65 19.77 -50.31
N TYR A 302 50.76 19.35 -49.70
CA TYR A 302 52.08 19.33 -50.35
C TYR A 302 52.45 17.86 -50.60
N LEU A 303 52.84 17.55 -51.85
CA LEU A 303 53.19 16.24 -52.45
C LEU A 303 53.17 14.99 -51.51
N SER A 304 52.43 13.96 -51.93
CA SER A 304 52.33 12.60 -51.34
C SER A 304 51.59 12.44 -50.00
N GLN A 305 50.67 13.36 -49.66
CA GLN A 305 49.77 13.23 -48.51
C GLN A 305 48.29 13.10 -48.91
N PRO A 306 47.45 12.39 -48.13
CA PRO A 306 46.02 12.27 -48.41
C PRO A 306 45.33 13.64 -48.32
N SER A 307 44.47 13.94 -49.30
CA SER A 307 43.71 15.19 -49.38
C SER A 307 42.58 15.26 -48.34
N ILE A 308 42.08 14.10 -47.87
CA ILE A 308 41.02 13.99 -46.87
C ILE A 308 41.39 13.00 -45.77
N LEU A 309 41.19 13.39 -44.52
CA LEU A 309 41.39 12.57 -43.33
C LEU A 309 40.06 12.32 -42.63
N LEU A 310 39.64 11.05 -42.58
CA LEU A 310 38.49 10.61 -41.79
C LEU A 310 38.97 10.17 -40.41
N MET A 311 38.40 10.73 -39.34
CA MET A 311 38.61 10.25 -37.98
C MET A 311 37.48 9.30 -37.61
N ILE A 312 37.82 8.05 -37.32
CA ILE A 312 36.88 7.04 -36.80
C ILE A 312 37.16 6.78 -35.32
N GLY A 313 36.10 6.50 -34.56
CA GLY A 313 36.13 6.36 -33.11
C GLY A 313 35.45 5.10 -32.58
N ASN A 314 35.42 5.01 -31.25
CA ASN A 314 34.89 3.88 -30.49
C ASN A 314 35.59 2.54 -30.79
N LEU A 315 36.86 2.57 -31.22
CA LEU A 315 37.67 1.37 -31.41
C LEU A 315 38.07 0.78 -30.06
N ASP A 316 38.19 -0.54 -29.95
CA ASP A 316 38.76 -1.16 -28.75
C ASP A 316 40.24 -0.79 -28.65
N PRO A 317 40.80 -0.57 -27.44
CA PRO A 317 42.22 -0.24 -27.30
C PRO A 317 43.16 -1.29 -27.90
N ARG A 318 42.70 -2.55 -27.99
CA ARG A 318 43.42 -3.69 -28.55
C ARG A 318 43.32 -3.80 -30.07
N THR A 319 42.45 -3.03 -30.73
CA THR A 319 42.28 -3.07 -32.18
C THR A 319 43.62 -2.84 -32.89
N THR A 320 43.98 -3.74 -33.80
CA THR A 320 45.19 -3.62 -34.64
C THR A 320 44.87 -2.98 -35.99
N ILE A 321 45.89 -2.45 -36.67
CA ILE A 321 45.74 -1.91 -38.04
C ILE A 321 45.22 -3.01 -38.98
N LYS A 322 45.75 -4.23 -38.89
CA LYS A 322 45.34 -5.36 -39.73
C LYS A 322 43.86 -5.71 -39.55
N SER A 323 43.39 -5.80 -38.29
CA SER A 323 41.97 -6.09 -38.02
C SER A 323 41.05 -4.99 -38.54
N LEU A 324 41.50 -3.73 -38.47
CA LEU A 324 40.76 -2.59 -38.98
C LEU A 324 40.72 -2.59 -40.53
N GLU A 325 41.84 -2.90 -41.19
CA GLU A 325 41.92 -3.02 -42.65
C GLU A 325 40.97 -4.09 -43.20
N CYS A 326 40.92 -5.26 -42.56
CA CYS A 326 39.99 -6.33 -42.94
C CYS A 326 38.51 -5.95 -42.74
N PHE A 327 38.24 -5.03 -41.81
CA PHE A 327 36.89 -4.61 -41.47
C PHE A 327 36.36 -3.50 -42.39
N LEU A 328 37.23 -2.58 -42.82
CA LEU A 328 36.83 -1.40 -43.58
C LEU A 328 36.28 -1.76 -44.97
N PRO A 329 35.22 -1.06 -45.43
CA PRO A 329 34.64 -1.30 -46.74
C PRO A 329 35.53 -0.75 -47.86
N LYS A 330 35.47 -1.36 -49.05
CA LYS A 330 36.12 -0.82 -50.25
C LYS A 330 35.39 0.45 -50.74
N PRO A 331 36.08 1.49 -51.25
CA PRO A 331 37.53 1.57 -51.47
C PRO A 331 38.34 1.74 -50.17
N SER A 332 39.46 1.01 -50.07
CA SER A 332 40.33 1.02 -48.89
C SER A 332 41.06 2.37 -48.75
N PRO A 333 41.31 2.84 -47.52
CA PRO A 333 42.09 4.06 -47.30
C PRO A 333 43.54 3.90 -47.77
N THR A 334 44.14 5.00 -48.21
CA THR A 334 45.54 5.05 -48.65
C THR A 334 46.51 5.03 -47.47
N THR A 335 46.08 5.57 -46.32
CA THR A 335 46.87 5.54 -45.07
C THR A 335 45.95 5.28 -43.89
N ILE A 336 46.44 4.52 -42.91
CA ILE A 336 45.77 4.31 -41.62
C ILE A 336 46.75 4.65 -40.51
N LYS A 337 46.39 5.60 -39.65
CA LYS A 337 47.16 5.95 -38.45
C LYS A 337 46.31 5.75 -37.21
N MET A 338 46.78 4.95 -36.27
CA MET A 338 46.10 4.77 -34.98
C MET A 338 46.38 5.96 -34.07
N GLY A 339 45.34 6.50 -33.45
CA GLY A 339 45.45 7.51 -32.41
C GLY A 339 45.79 6.93 -31.04
N SER A 340 45.93 7.84 -30.07
CA SER A 340 46.08 7.50 -28.65
C SER A 340 44.78 6.92 -28.08
N SER A 341 44.89 6.15 -26.99
CA SER A 341 43.72 5.75 -26.22
C SER A 341 43.15 6.92 -25.43
N SER A 342 41.81 6.92 -25.28
CA SER A 342 41.07 7.88 -24.46
C SER A 342 41.37 7.75 -22.97
N HIS A 343 41.82 6.58 -22.52
CA HIS A 343 42.11 6.28 -21.12
C HIS A 343 43.52 5.71 -21.00
N ILE A 344 44.16 5.93 -19.84
CA ILE A 344 45.36 5.20 -19.41
C ILE A 344 44.96 3.82 -18.88
N LEU A 345 43.90 3.79 -18.06
CA LEU A 345 43.44 2.57 -17.42
C LEU A 345 42.72 1.66 -18.41
N THR A 346 42.98 0.36 -18.28
CA THR A 346 42.22 -0.67 -18.98
C THR A 346 40.79 -0.77 -18.44
N SER A 347 39.89 -1.41 -19.19
CA SER A 347 38.49 -1.57 -18.75
C SER A 347 38.35 -2.26 -17.39
N PRO A 348 39.11 -3.32 -17.06
CA PRO A 348 39.08 -3.95 -15.73
C PRO A 348 39.63 -3.04 -14.63
N GLU A 349 40.75 -2.35 -14.86
CA GLU A 349 41.34 -1.44 -13.87
C GLU A 349 40.42 -0.26 -13.57
N LEU A 350 39.78 0.30 -14.59
CA LEU A 350 38.82 1.39 -14.42
C LEU A 350 37.56 0.92 -13.67
N LEU A 351 37.09 -0.30 -13.93
CA LEU A 351 35.97 -0.90 -13.20
C LEU A 351 36.33 -1.06 -11.71
N GLU A 352 37.50 -1.61 -11.42
CA GLU A 352 37.97 -1.82 -10.05
C GLU A 352 38.17 -0.49 -9.32
N ARG A 353 38.76 0.51 -9.98
CA ARG A 353 38.89 1.88 -9.46
C ARG A 353 37.54 2.45 -9.03
N ILE A 354 36.54 2.39 -9.90
CA ILE A 354 35.20 2.94 -9.61
C ILE A 354 34.55 2.16 -8.47
N LYS A 355 34.72 0.83 -8.44
CA LYS A 355 34.18 0.00 -7.36
C LYS A 355 34.78 0.38 -6.00
N VAL A 356 36.11 0.56 -5.93
CA VAL A 356 36.81 1.02 -4.72
C VAL A 356 36.32 2.40 -4.28
N GLU A 357 36.13 3.35 -5.20
CA GLU A 357 35.58 4.67 -4.85
C GLU A 357 34.14 4.57 -4.30
N MET A 358 33.32 3.66 -4.85
CA MET A 358 31.96 3.42 -4.33
C MET A 358 31.98 2.81 -2.92
N GLU A 359 32.90 1.88 -2.65
CA GLU A 359 33.07 1.25 -1.33
C GLU A 359 33.49 2.27 -0.25
N LYS A 360 34.19 3.36 -0.61
CA LYS A 360 34.48 4.48 0.31
C LYS A 360 33.24 5.29 0.68
N CYS A 361 32.19 5.25 -0.15
CA CYS A 361 30.92 5.92 0.15
C CYS A 361 30.07 5.09 1.12
N GLY A 362 30.15 3.75 1.05
CA GLY A 362 29.54 2.85 2.03
C GLY A 362 29.53 1.38 1.57
N THR A 363 28.99 0.50 2.41
CA THR A 363 28.95 -0.94 2.14
C THR A 363 28.02 -1.27 0.96
N LEU A 364 28.59 -1.99 -0.02
CA LEU A 364 27.86 -2.46 -1.20
C LEU A 364 27.11 -3.77 -0.90
N ILE A 365 25.83 -3.81 -1.24
CA ILE A 365 25.01 -5.04 -1.25
C ILE A 365 25.08 -5.71 -2.62
N ASP A 366 24.96 -4.91 -3.68
CA ASP A 366 24.82 -5.44 -5.04
C ASP A 366 25.51 -4.54 -6.06
N TRP A 367 26.06 -5.17 -7.09
CA TRP A 367 26.76 -4.54 -8.20
C TRP A 367 26.30 -5.22 -9.48
N VAL A 368 25.33 -4.60 -10.18
CA VAL A 368 24.66 -5.19 -11.33
C VAL A 368 25.05 -4.47 -12.61
N PRO A 369 25.93 -5.04 -13.45
CA PRO A 369 26.18 -4.53 -14.79
C PRO A 369 24.90 -4.62 -15.64
N THR A 370 24.49 -3.51 -16.24
CA THR A 370 23.27 -3.42 -17.07
C THR A 370 23.56 -2.93 -18.50
N SER A 371 24.81 -2.60 -18.82
CA SER A 371 25.19 -2.27 -20.19
C SER A 371 25.24 -3.50 -21.08
N SER A 372 24.74 -3.39 -22.32
CA SER A 372 25.01 -4.37 -23.36
C SER A 372 26.51 -4.38 -23.72
N SER A 373 27.00 -5.52 -24.23
CA SER A 373 28.37 -5.67 -24.73
C SER A 373 28.72 -4.70 -25.86
N THR A 374 27.71 -4.10 -26.49
CA THR A 374 27.82 -3.26 -27.69
C THR A 374 27.81 -1.76 -27.40
N SER A 375 27.46 -1.35 -26.18
CA SER A 375 27.39 0.07 -25.78
C SER A 375 28.78 0.70 -25.74
N SER A 376 28.92 1.98 -26.08
CA SER A 376 30.17 2.75 -25.86
C SER A 376 30.36 3.13 -24.39
N ARG A 377 29.30 3.01 -23.58
CA ARG A 377 29.27 3.31 -22.14
C ARG A 377 29.03 2.06 -21.31
N ASN A 378 29.76 1.94 -20.21
CA ASN A 378 29.41 1.05 -19.12
C ASN A 378 28.26 1.64 -18.31
N LYS A 379 27.40 0.75 -17.83
CA LYS A 379 26.27 1.10 -16.97
C LYS A 379 26.17 0.04 -15.88
N VAL A 380 26.18 0.48 -14.64
CA VAL A 380 26.04 -0.38 -13.46
C VAL A 380 24.97 0.20 -12.54
N ILE A 381 24.14 -0.67 -11.99
CA ILE A 381 23.28 -0.35 -10.85
C ILE A 381 24.00 -0.83 -9.60
N VAL A 382 24.28 0.10 -8.70
CA VAL A 382 24.95 -0.17 -7.42
C VAL A 382 23.93 0.00 -6.31
N LYS A 383 23.86 -0.97 -5.41
CA LYS A 383 22.96 -0.94 -4.25
C LYS A 383 23.78 -0.92 -2.96
N PHE A 384 23.54 0.08 -2.13
CA PHE A 384 24.12 0.25 -0.81
C PHE A 384 23.23 -0.34 0.29
N THR A 385 23.84 -0.56 1.46
CA THR A 385 23.12 -0.94 2.69
C THR A 385 22.20 0.16 3.21
N ASP A 386 22.56 1.43 2.97
CA ASP A 386 21.82 2.57 3.49
C ASP A 386 21.62 3.67 2.44
N PRO A 387 20.47 4.40 2.45
CA PRO A 387 20.26 5.55 1.57
C PRO A 387 21.30 6.66 1.72
N GLU A 388 21.90 6.86 2.90
CA GLU A 388 22.89 7.92 3.12
C GLU A 388 24.17 7.66 2.32
N ALA A 389 24.61 6.40 2.23
CA ALA A 389 25.75 6.02 1.39
C ALA A 389 25.47 6.29 -0.10
N ALA A 390 24.24 6.07 -0.55
CA ALA A 390 23.83 6.38 -1.93
C ALA A 390 23.84 7.89 -2.20
N ARG A 391 23.35 8.72 -1.26
CA ARG A 391 23.43 10.19 -1.37
C ARG A 391 24.88 10.66 -1.42
N LYS A 392 25.72 10.14 -0.52
CA LYS A 392 27.16 10.43 -0.48
C LYS A 392 27.84 10.07 -1.81
N ALA A 393 27.54 8.90 -2.38
CA ALA A 393 28.09 8.49 -3.68
C ALA A 393 27.68 9.43 -4.82
N VAL A 394 26.42 9.87 -4.87
CA VAL A 394 25.96 10.86 -5.86
C VAL A 394 26.69 12.20 -5.66
N LYS A 395 26.84 12.66 -4.42
CA LYS A 395 27.48 13.93 -4.11
C LYS A 395 28.98 13.94 -4.43
N ASP A 396 29.69 12.92 -3.97
CA ASP A 396 31.16 12.90 -3.99
C ASP A 396 31.72 12.44 -5.34
N LEU A 397 31.01 11.58 -6.06
CA LEU A 397 31.54 10.91 -7.26
C LEU A 397 30.93 11.40 -8.58
N ASN A 398 29.74 12.01 -8.57
CA ASN A 398 29.13 12.50 -9.81
C ASN A 398 29.93 13.67 -10.40
N GLY A 399 30.29 13.56 -11.68
CA GLY A 399 31.09 14.56 -12.38
C GLY A 399 32.61 14.46 -12.17
N THR A 400 33.09 13.50 -11.37
CA THR A 400 34.52 13.30 -11.12
C THR A 400 35.22 12.61 -12.30
N SER A 401 36.51 12.90 -12.50
CA SER A 401 37.34 12.13 -13.43
C SER A 401 37.98 10.94 -12.71
N GLN A 402 37.88 9.77 -13.32
CA GLN A 402 38.40 8.51 -12.79
C GLN A 402 39.73 8.11 -13.45
N ASP A 403 40.11 8.80 -14.54
CA ASP A 403 41.35 8.59 -15.27
C ASP A 403 42.00 9.96 -15.57
N PRO A 404 43.24 10.23 -15.11
CA PRO A 404 43.89 11.52 -15.28
C PRO A 404 44.03 12.02 -16.72
N ARG A 405 44.03 11.11 -17.71
CA ARG A 405 44.15 11.45 -19.13
C ARG A 405 42.80 11.63 -19.82
N SER A 406 41.74 11.05 -19.25
CA SER A 406 40.42 11.10 -19.83
C SER A 406 39.70 12.39 -19.44
N THR A 407 39.04 13.01 -20.42
CA THR A 407 38.06 14.07 -20.18
C THR A 407 36.70 13.52 -19.75
N ASP A 408 36.54 12.20 -19.75
CA ASP A 408 35.29 11.54 -19.41
C ASP A 408 35.02 11.64 -17.91
N LYS A 409 33.80 12.07 -17.57
CA LYS A 409 33.34 12.19 -16.21
C LYS A 409 32.48 10.98 -15.83
N LEU A 410 32.68 10.48 -14.62
CA LEU A 410 31.79 9.50 -14.02
C LEU A 410 30.44 10.16 -13.74
N SER A 411 29.36 9.57 -14.24
CA SER A 411 28.00 10.01 -13.92
C SER A 411 27.37 9.05 -12.91
N VAL A 412 27.03 9.59 -11.74
CA VAL A 412 26.40 8.86 -10.64
C VAL A 412 25.07 9.53 -10.35
N LEU A 413 23.98 8.82 -10.61
CA LEU A 413 22.62 9.36 -10.49
C LEU A 413 21.79 8.48 -9.53
N PRO A 414 20.94 9.06 -8.68
CA PRO A 414 20.12 8.27 -7.76
C PRO A 414 19.06 7.46 -8.53
N ILE A 415 18.69 6.31 -7.99
CA ILE A 415 17.52 5.54 -8.44
C ILE A 415 16.49 5.56 -7.32
N ILE A 416 15.46 6.39 -7.49
CA ILE A 416 14.28 6.36 -6.63
C ILE A 416 13.39 5.23 -7.11
N SER A 417 13.04 4.31 -6.23
CA SER A 417 12.24 3.14 -6.57
C SER A 417 11.24 2.85 -5.47
N ILE A 418 9.94 2.87 -5.79
CA ILE A 418 8.89 2.45 -4.87
C ILE A 418 8.22 1.17 -5.38
N LYS A 419 7.99 0.21 -4.48
CA LYS A 419 7.21 -1.01 -4.74
C LYS A 419 5.91 -0.97 -3.96
N LEU A 420 4.79 -1.02 -4.68
CA LEU A 420 3.44 -1.11 -4.15
C LEU A 420 3.03 -2.59 -4.17
N THR A 421 2.53 -3.11 -3.06
CA THR A 421 2.06 -4.50 -2.97
C THR A 421 0.55 -4.55 -2.98
N VAL A 422 0.00 -5.29 -3.94
CA VAL A 422 -1.45 -5.38 -4.19
C VAL A 422 -1.89 -6.81 -4.35
N LEU A 423 -3.19 -7.07 -4.21
CA LEU A 423 -3.75 -8.39 -4.54
C LEU A 423 -3.59 -8.67 -6.03
N ARG A 424 -3.21 -9.90 -6.37
CA ARG A 424 -3.02 -10.33 -7.76
C ARG A 424 -4.27 -10.07 -8.61
N ARG A 425 -5.46 -10.38 -8.11
CA ARG A 425 -6.73 -10.12 -8.82
C ARG A 425 -7.00 -8.64 -9.11
N ILE A 426 -6.55 -7.73 -8.24
CA ILE A 426 -6.68 -6.29 -8.47
C ILE A 426 -5.72 -5.88 -9.58
N LEU A 427 -4.47 -6.36 -9.53
CA LEU A 427 -3.47 -6.06 -10.56
C LEU A 427 -3.93 -6.51 -11.95
N ILE A 428 -4.44 -7.74 -12.07
CA ILE A 428 -4.98 -8.28 -13.33
C ILE A 428 -6.07 -7.35 -13.90
N ALA A 429 -6.99 -6.88 -13.05
CA ALA A 429 -8.09 -6.01 -13.48
C ALA A 429 -7.64 -4.63 -13.97
N VAL A 430 -6.47 -4.15 -13.55
CA VAL A 430 -5.93 -2.83 -13.94
C VAL A 430 -4.65 -2.92 -14.79
N GLU A 431 -4.27 -4.11 -15.23
CA GLU A 431 -2.99 -4.36 -15.91
C GLU A 431 -2.88 -3.54 -17.19
N ALA A 432 -3.95 -3.47 -17.98
CA ALA A 432 -4.01 -2.69 -19.21
C ALA A 432 -3.77 -1.20 -18.97
N GLU A 433 -4.35 -0.62 -17.91
CA GLU A 433 -4.17 0.77 -17.53
C GLU A 433 -2.74 1.05 -17.06
N ILE A 434 -2.16 0.14 -16.25
CA ILE A 434 -0.78 0.25 -15.78
C ILE A 434 0.20 0.11 -16.95
N ALA A 435 -0.06 -0.78 -17.91
CA ALA A 435 0.78 -0.96 -19.10
C ALA A 435 0.75 0.28 -20.00
N ALA A 436 -0.44 0.85 -20.24
CA ALA A 436 -0.59 2.10 -20.98
C ALA A 436 0.14 3.28 -20.30
N LEU A 437 0.04 3.36 -18.97
CA LEU A 437 0.78 4.33 -18.16
C LEU A 437 2.29 4.13 -18.28
N ALA A 438 2.76 2.88 -18.22
CA ALA A 438 4.17 2.53 -18.33
C ALA A 438 4.76 2.93 -19.68
N GLU A 439 4.01 2.79 -20.78
CA GLU A 439 4.45 3.23 -22.11
C GLU A 439 4.51 4.74 -22.21
N LYS A 440 3.46 5.43 -21.75
CA LYS A 440 3.38 6.90 -21.75
C LYS A 440 4.57 7.56 -21.07
N TYR A 441 4.95 7.10 -19.88
CA TYR A 441 6.02 7.71 -19.09
C TYR A 441 7.43 7.19 -19.42
N ARG A 442 7.55 6.13 -20.21
CA ARG A 442 8.83 5.68 -20.77
C ARG A 442 9.34 6.64 -21.86
N GLN A 443 8.43 7.28 -22.57
CA GLN A 443 8.74 8.24 -23.64
C GLN A 443 8.84 9.70 -23.14
N ASP A 444 8.49 9.94 -21.87
CA ASP A 444 8.56 11.25 -21.24
C ASP A 444 10.01 11.69 -20.98
N LYS A 445 10.25 13.00 -20.93
CA LYS A 445 11.55 13.64 -20.75
C LYS A 445 12.28 13.18 -19.48
N ASP A 446 11.53 12.86 -18.44
CA ASP A 446 12.06 12.45 -17.13
C ASP A 446 12.27 10.93 -16.97
N TYR A 447 11.89 10.13 -17.97
CA TYR A 447 12.04 8.67 -18.02
C TYR A 447 11.66 7.97 -16.71
N VAL A 448 10.35 7.87 -16.43
CA VAL A 448 9.84 7.14 -15.26
C VAL A 448 9.39 5.75 -15.69
N GLY A 449 10.03 4.73 -15.14
CA GLY A 449 9.70 3.34 -15.40
C GLY A 449 8.62 2.83 -14.46
N VAL A 450 7.62 2.15 -15.02
CA VAL A 450 6.63 1.37 -14.28
C VAL A 450 6.77 -0.08 -14.70
N ARG A 451 6.87 -1.00 -13.73
CA ARG A 451 6.99 -2.46 -13.97
C ARG A 451 6.14 -3.24 -13.00
N THR A 452 5.42 -4.23 -13.49
CA THR A 452 4.67 -5.20 -12.69
C THR A 452 5.53 -6.44 -12.48
N TYR A 453 5.38 -7.09 -11.31
CA TYR A 453 6.00 -8.35 -10.98
C TYR A 453 4.93 -9.26 -10.39
N GLU A 454 4.74 -10.41 -11.03
CA GLU A 454 3.84 -11.45 -10.55
C GLU A 454 4.64 -12.66 -10.09
N SER A 455 4.12 -13.34 -9.07
CA SER A 455 4.57 -14.65 -8.67
C SER A 455 3.37 -15.58 -8.79
N SER A 456 3.53 -16.69 -9.49
CA SER A 456 2.49 -17.72 -9.64
C SER A 456 2.06 -18.33 -8.31
N GLU A 457 2.90 -18.25 -7.28
CA GLU A 457 2.69 -18.86 -5.96
C GLU A 457 2.07 -17.92 -4.93
N LYS A 458 2.10 -16.61 -5.17
CA LYS A 458 1.67 -15.60 -4.19
C LYS A 458 0.36 -14.95 -4.62
N GLU A 459 -0.55 -14.81 -3.67
CA GLU A 459 -1.82 -14.07 -3.86
C GLU A 459 -1.60 -12.55 -4.01
N THR A 460 -0.38 -12.08 -3.79
CA THR A 460 0.04 -10.68 -3.93
C THR A 460 0.97 -10.50 -5.12
N ALA A 461 0.84 -9.35 -5.77
CA ALA A 461 1.69 -8.90 -6.85
C ALA A 461 2.30 -7.54 -6.50
N HIS A 462 3.34 -7.13 -7.24
CA HIS A 462 4.06 -5.89 -6.98
C HIS A 462 4.08 -4.97 -8.20
N VAL A 463 3.75 -3.70 -7.98
CA VAL A 463 3.96 -2.63 -8.97
C VAL A 463 5.13 -1.79 -8.54
N ARG A 464 6.17 -1.70 -9.37
CA ARG A 464 7.36 -0.90 -9.12
C ARG A 464 7.34 0.35 -10.00
N VAL A 465 7.40 1.51 -9.37
CA VAL A 465 7.63 2.81 -10.04
C VAL A 465 9.04 3.26 -9.71
N TYR A 466 9.84 3.60 -10.71
CA TYR A 466 11.23 4.01 -10.51
C TYR A 466 11.70 5.06 -11.51
N GLY A 467 12.68 5.86 -11.11
CA GLY A 467 13.23 6.95 -11.92
C GLY A 467 14.37 7.68 -11.21
N GLN A 468 14.89 8.74 -11.83
CA GLN A 468 16.02 9.51 -11.29
C GLN A 468 15.59 10.78 -10.54
N LYS A 469 14.39 11.30 -10.81
CA LYS A 469 13.85 12.51 -10.18
C LYS A 469 12.71 12.15 -9.23
N LYS A 470 12.76 12.67 -8.00
CA LYS A 470 11.78 12.36 -6.95
C LYS A 470 10.39 12.85 -7.34
N GLU A 471 10.30 14.07 -7.84
CA GLU A 471 9.04 14.73 -8.18
C GLU A 471 8.32 13.97 -9.29
N SER A 472 9.05 13.52 -10.30
CA SER A 472 8.50 12.75 -11.41
C SER A 472 8.06 11.35 -10.99
N VAL A 473 8.82 10.68 -10.12
CA VAL A 473 8.42 9.39 -9.55
C VAL A 473 7.21 9.55 -8.63
N ALA A 474 7.13 10.62 -7.84
CA ALA A 474 6.01 10.91 -6.93
C ALA A 474 4.71 11.16 -7.71
N ARG A 475 4.77 11.94 -8.80
CA ARG A 475 3.61 12.16 -9.69
C ARG A 475 3.08 10.85 -10.27
N VAL A 476 3.96 10.03 -10.83
CA VAL A 476 3.55 8.74 -11.42
C VAL A 476 3.07 7.77 -10.33
N LYS A 477 3.72 7.73 -9.17
CA LYS A 477 3.26 6.97 -7.99
C LYS A 477 1.83 7.35 -7.62
N GLY A 478 1.51 8.64 -7.52
CA GLY A 478 0.16 9.10 -7.16
C GLY A 478 -0.91 8.75 -8.21
N ILE A 479 -0.53 8.61 -9.49
CA ILE A 479 -1.42 8.06 -10.53
C ILE A 479 -1.64 6.56 -10.31
N VAL A 480 -0.54 5.80 -10.10
CA VAL A 480 -0.63 4.35 -9.86
C VAL A 480 -1.42 4.04 -8.59
N GLU A 481 -1.21 4.77 -7.49
CA GLU A 481 -1.97 4.59 -6.25
C GLU A 481 -3.47 4.85 -6.45
N ARG A 482 -3.86 5.83 -7.27
CA ARG A 482 -5.29 6.05 -7.59
C ARG A 482 -5.89 4.90 -8.39
N ILE A 483 -5.16 4.37 -9.37
CA ILE A 483 -5.60 3.18 -10.14
C ILE A 483 -5.77 1.98 -9.18
N LEU A 484 -4.82 1.77 -8.28
CA LEU A 484 -4.84 0.66 -7.32
C LEU A 484 -5.83 0.85 -6.16
N ALA A 485 -6.17 2.09 -5.80
CA ALA A 485 -7.21 2.40 -4.82
C ALA A 485 -8.60 2.01 -5.33
N GLY A 486 -8.81 2.02 -6.65
CA GLY A 486 -10.08 1.67 -7.30
C GLY A 486 -11.16 2.72 -7.09
N HIS A 487 -12.28 2.56 -7.80
CA HIS A 487 -13.43 3.47 -7.69
C HIS A 487 -14.37 3.01 -6.59
N VAL A 488 -14.73 3.90 -5.65
CA VAL A 488 -15.73 3.57 -4.63
C VAL A 488 -17.12 3.66 -5.25
N ALA A 489 -17.89 2.57 -5.17
CA ALA A 489 -19.26 2.56 -5.66
C ALA A 489 -20.15 3.47 -4.80
N THR A 490 -20.75 4.49 -5.42
CA THR A 490 -21.58 5.48 -4.74
C THR A 490 -22.99 5.56 -5.33
N ARG A 491 -23.94 6.02 -4.53
CA ARG A 491 -25.25 6.51 -4.94
C ARG A 491 -25.37 7.95 -4.43
N ASP A 492 -25.52 8.91 -5.34
CA ASP A 492 -25.60 10.35 -5.00
C ASP A 492 -24.43 10.79 -4.08
N ASP A 493 -23.20 10.41 -4.46
CA ASP A 493 -21.95 10.63 -3.71
C ASP A 493 -21.83 9.93 -2.34
N ILE A 494 -22.84 9.16 -1.94
CA ILE A 494 -22.82 8.35 -0.71
C ILE A 494 -22.34 6.93 -1.04
N PRO A 495 -21.32 6.38 -0.36
CA PRO A 495 -20.86 5.02 -0.58
C PRO A 495 -21.98 3.99 -0.39
N ILE A 496 -22.09 3.03 -1.32
CA ILE A 496 -23.05 1.94 -1.21
C ILE A 496 -22.58 0.99 -0.10
N SER A 497 -23.27 1.04 1.04
CA SER A 497 -22.93 0.30 2.28
C SER A 497 -24.02 -0.69 2.70
N ASP A 498 -24.94 -1.04 1.80
CA ASP A 498 -26.04 -1.97 2.09
C ASP A 498 -25.53 -3.31 2.63
N PRO A 499 -25.97 -3.76 3.83
CA PRO A 499 -25.44 -4.96 4.49
C PRO A 499 -25.55 -6.24 3.65
N TYR A 500 -26.48 -6.29 2.69
CA TYR A 500 -26.61 -7.41 1.76
C TYR A 500 -25.30 -7.69 1.01
N PHE A 501 -24.62 -6.65 0.52
CA PHE A 501 -23.43 -6.82 -0.32
C PHE A 501 -22.24 -7.42 0.43
N PHE A 502 -22.19 -7.28 1.75
CA PHE A 502 -21.09 -7.78 2.60
C PHE A 502 -21.37 -9.16 3.21
N ARG A 503 -22.52 -9.77 2.89
CA ARG A 503 -22.88 -11.13 3.32
C ARG A 503 -22.44 -12.18 2.31
N SER A 504 -22.43 -13.45 2.71
CA SER A 504 -22.18 -14.58 1.81
C SER A 504 -23.29 -14.75 0.76
N SER A 505 -24.52 -14.32 1.06
CA SER A 505 -25.69 -14.42 0.18
C SER A 505 -25.62 -13.55 -1.08
N SER A 506 -24.78 -12.51 -1.10
CA SER A 506 -24.60 -11.65 -2.29
C SER A 506 -23.55 -12.19 -3.27
N LYS A 507 -22.85 -13.28 -2.92
CA LYS A 507 -21.71 -13.79 -3.68
C LYS A 507 -22.06 -14.07 -5.13
N GLU A 508 -23.16 -14.80 -5.38
CA GLU A 508 -23.60 -15.14 -6.75
C GLU A 508 -23.94 -13.89 -7.58
N PHE A 509 -24.59 -12.90 -6.96
CA PHE A 509 -24.90 -11.62 -7.61
C PHE A 509 -23.62 -10.85 -7.97
N ILE A 510 -22.68 -10.74 -7.03
CA ILE A 510 -21.41 -10.04 -7.25
C ILE A 510 -20.57 -10.76 -8.32
N GLU A 511 -20.48 -12.09 -8.28
CA GLU A 511 -19.78 -12.88 -9.29
C GLU A 511 -20.42 -12.73 -10.68
N LYS A 512 -21.76 -12.65 -10.75
CA LYS A 512 -22.48 -12.40 -12.00
C LYS A 512 -22.09 -11.05 -12.61
N ILE A 513 -22.22 -9.95 -11.87
CA ILE A 513 -21.92 -8.60 -12.40
C ILE A 513 -20.43 -8.41 -12.72
N MET A 514 -19.54 -9.10 -11.97
CA MET A 514 -18.10 -9.12 -12.26
C MET A 514 -17.81 -9.76 -13.61
N ASN A 515 -18.41 -10.93 -13.88
CA ASN A 515 -18.19 -11.68 -15.11
C ASN A 515 -18.88 -11.02 -16.33
N GLU A 516 -20.03 -10.40 -16.13
CA GLU A 516 -20.82 -9.76 -17.20
C GLU A 516 -20.15 -8.50 -17.75
N HIS A 517 -19.51 -7.71 -16.88
CA HIS A 517 -18.91 -6.42 -17.24
C HIS A 517 -17.38 -6.41 -17.21
N ASP A 518 -16.72 -7.53 -16.94
CA ASP A 518 -15.26 -7.63 -16.80
C ASP A 518 -14.70 -6.58 -15.81
N VAL A 519 -15.27 -6.58 -14.60
CA VAL A 519 -14.90 -5.66 -13.50
C VAL A 519 -14.56 -6.49 -12.28
N CYS A 520 -13.45 -6.17 -11.62
CA CYS A 520 -13.15 -6.75 -10.32
C CYS A 520 -13.85 -5.95 -9.21
N VAL A 521 -14.74 -6.62 -8.46
CA VAL A 521 -15.40 -6.05 -7.29
C VAL A 521 -14.67 -6.47 -6.03
N HIS A 522 -14.16 -5.49 -5.28
CA HIS A 522 -13.55 -5.69 -3.98
C HIS A 522 -14.46 -5.14 -2.87
N ARG A 523 -14.77 -5.96 -1.89
CA ARG A 523 -15.60 -5.58 -0.73
C ARG A 523 -14.67 -5.29 0.44
N ASP A 524 -14.63 -4.03 0.88
CA ASP A 524 -13.93 -3.68 2.10
C ASP A 524 -14.86 -3.96 3.29
N LEU A 525 -14.67 -5.13 3.92
CA LEU A 525 -15.47 -5.56 5.06
C LEU A 525 -15.26 -4.69 6.30
N ARG A 526 -14.11 -4.00 6.40
CA ARG A 526 -13.79 -3.13 7.53
C ARG A 526 -14.51 -1.79 7.35
N LYS A 527 -14.27 -1.11 6.23
CA LYS A 527 -14.85 0.21 5.95
C LYS A 527 -16.27 0.16 5.38
N THR A 528 -16.81 -1.03 5.12
CA THR A 528 -18.18 -1.27 4.62
C THR A 528 -18.53 -0.54 3.33
N PHE A 529 -17.59 -0.49 2.38
CA PHE A 529 -17.84 0.01 1.02
C PHE A 529 -17.37 -0.99 -0.05
N ILE A 530 -17.81 -0.76 -1.28
CA ILE A 530 -17.48 -1.58 -2.44
C ILE A 530 -16.54 -0.79 -3.36
N ARG A 531 -15.40 -1.38 -3.71
CA ARG A 531 -14.44 -0.85 -4.70
C ARG A 531 -14.56 -1.60 -6.01
N LEU A 532 -14.53 -0.85 -7.10
CA LEU A 532 -14.67 -1.33 -8.47
C LEU A 532 -13.36 -1.08 -9.24
N TYR A 533 -12.93 -2.07 -10.01
CA TYR A 533 -11.70 -2.04 -10.81
C TYR A 533 -12.00 -2.51 -12.22
N GLY A 534 -11.73 -1.65 -13.20
CA GLY A 534 -11.98 -1.88 -14.61
C GLY A 534 -12.12 -0.55 -15.36
N THR A 535 -12.52 -0.60 -16.63
CA THR A 535 -12.69 0.60 -17.44
C THR A 535 -13.83 1.50 -16.92
N SER A 536 -13.72 2.81 -17.13
CA SER A 536 -14.72 3.78 -16.64
C SER A 536 -16.14 3.49 -17.15
N SER A 537 -16.30 2.91 -18.34
CA SER A 537 -17.61 2.48 -18.87
C SER A 537 -18.15 1.27 -18.11
N ASN A 538 -17.32 0.26 -17.87
CA ASN A 538 -17.74 -0.96 -17.20
C ASN A 538 -18.03 -0.72 -15.72
N ILE A 539 -17.24 0.14 -15.07
CA ILE A 539 -17.48 0.59 -13.69
C ILE A 539 -18.87 1.21 -13.55
N LYS A 540 -19.29 2.06 -14.50
CA LYS A 540 -20.64 2.68 -14.48
C LYS A 540 -21.74 1.62 -14.56
N HIS A 541 -21.63 0.65 -15.47
CA HIS A 541 -22.61 -0.44 -15.57
C HIS A 541 -22.73 -1.26 -14.29
N VAL A 542 -21.61 -1.57 -13.64
CA VAL A 542 -21.62 -2.28 -12.35
C VAL A 542 -22.18 -1.42 -11.23
N GLN A 543 -21.87 -0.11 -11.20
CA GLN A 543 -22.45 0.82 -10.25
C GLN A 543 -23.96 0.94 -10.41
N ASP A 544 -24.47 1.03 -11.64
CA ASP A 544 -25.91 1.03 -11.94
C ASP A 544 -26.58 -0.28 -11.49
N ALA A 545 -25.93 -1.42 -11.70
CA ALA A 545 -26.43 -2.72 -11.22
C ALA A 545 -26.47 -2.81 -9.69
N LEU A 546 -25.45 -2.30 -9.00
CA LEU A 546 -25.43 -2.20 -7.53
C LEU A 546 -26.54 -1.27 -7.01
N ILE A 547 -26.74 -0.13 -7.67
CA ILE A 547 -27.82 0.81 -7.36
C ILE A 547 -29.18 0.14 -7.58
N ALA A 548 -29.40 -0.52 -8.71
CA ALA A 548 -30.65 -1.21 -9.00
C ALA A 548 -30.94 -2.29 -7.95
N GLN A 549 -29.94 -3.09 -7.58
CA GLN A 549 -30.10 -4.13 -6.57
C GLN A 549 -30.39 -3.54 -5.18
N SER A 550 -29.69 -2.48 -4.79
CA SER A 550 -29.98 -1.78 -3.54
C SER A 550 -31.39 -1.14 -3.55
N SER A 551 -31.84 -0.64 -4.70
CA SER A 551 -33.21 -0.13 -4.86
C SER A 551 -34.25 -1.25 -4.74
N LEU A 552 -34.03 -2.42 -5.35
CA LEU A 552 -34.89 -3.60 -5.19
C LEU A 552 -34.96 -4.08 -3.73
N LEU A 553 -33.82 -4.10 -3.03
CA LEU A 553 -33.76 -4.41 -1.61
C LEU A 553 -34.49 -3.36 -0.76
N SER A 554 -34.47 -2.10 -1.18
CA SER A 554 -35.24 -1.02 -0.56
C SER A 554 -36.74 -1.16 -0.79
N VAL A 555 -37.18 -1.68 -1.95
CA VAL A 555 -38.60 -1.99 -2.23
C VAL A 555 -39.11 -3.14 -1.35
N GLN A 556 -38.24 -4.08 -0.97
CA GLN A 556 -38.56 -5.17 -0.02
C GLN A 556 -38.40 -4.76 1.45
N LYS A 557 -38.01 -3.51 1.72
CA LYS A 557 -37.81 -2.96 3.06
C LYS A 557 -39.04 -2.14 3.44
N HIS A 558 -39.94 -2.78 4.17
CA HIS A 558 -41.13 -2.13 4.69
C HIS A 558 -40.82 -1.39 5.99
N VAL A 559 -41.51 -0.27 6.22
CA VAL A 559 -41.32 0.58 7.39
C VAL A 559 -42.62 0.63 8.17
N ILE A 560 -42.57 0.20 9.43
CA ILE A 560 -43.67 0.38 10.40
C ILE A 560 -43.32 1.60 11.24
N LEU A 561 -44.13 2.65 11.16
CA LEU A 561 -44.00 3.80 12.05
C LEU A 561 -44.58 3.43 13.42
N LEU A 562 -43.84 3.76 14.48
CA LEU A 562 -44.24 3.50 15.85
C LEU A 562 -44.73 4.79 16.49
N ASP A 563 -45.97 4.75 17.00
CA ASP A 563 -46.48 5.72 17.96
C ASP A 563 -46.01 5.37 19.39
N ALA A 564 -46.38 6.20 20.36
CA ALA A 564 -45.93 6.05 21.75
C ALA A 564 -46.40 4.73 22.41
N GLU A 565 -47.50 4.15 21.94
CA GLU A 565 -48.06 2.89 22.45
C GLU A 565 -47.37 1.68 21.80
N SER A 566 -47.26 1.67 20.47
CA SER A 566 -46.60 0.62 19.70
C SER A 566 -45.10 0.53 20.01
N LEU A 567 -44.45 1.67 20.28
CA LEU A 567 -43.06 1.72 20.73
C LEU A 567 -42.89 1.09 22.12
N ARG A 568 -43.79 1.38 23.05
CA ARG A 568 -43.78 0.81 24.40
C ARG A 568 -43.93 -0.71 24.35
N ASP A 569 -44.83 -1.20 23.51
CA ASP A 569 -45.08 -2.64 23.32
C ASP A 569 -43.91 -3.34 22.62
N ALA A 570 -43.32 -2.70 21.61
CA ALA A 570 -42.09 -3.17 20.97
C ALA A 570 -40.95 -3.36 21.98
N LEU A 571 -40.75 -2.41 22.89
CA LEU A 571 -39.74 -2.44 23.94
C LEU A 571 -40.03 -3.45 25.07
N LYS A 572 -41.31 -3.65 25.43
CA LYS A 572 -41.73 -4.61 26.46
C LYS A 572 -41.60 -6.07 26.05
N GLY A 573 -41.54 -6.37 24.76
CA GLY A 573 -41.27 -7.71 24.27
C GLY A 573 -41.86 -8.06 22.90
N ALA A 574 -42.70 -7.21 22.31
CA ALA A 574 -43.25 -7.45 20.99
C ALA A 574 -42.15 -7.54 19.91
N PHE A 575 -41.06 -6.75 20.04
CA PHE A 575 -39.91 -6.85 19.13
C PHE A 575 -39.17 -8.20 19.24
N ARG A 576 -39.07 -8.77 20.45
CA ARG A 576 -38.50 -10.11 20.63
C ARG A 576 -39.37 -11.17 19.95
N LEU A 577 -40.69 -11.00 19.99
CA LEU A 577 -41.64 -11.87 19.31
C LEU A 577 -41.55 -11.72 17.78
N LEU A 578 -41.35 -10.51 17.27
CA LEU A 578 -41.06 -10.25 15.86
C LEU A 578 -39.79 -10.97 15.40
N VAL A 579 -38.69 -10.82 16.15
CA VAL A 579 -37.41 -11.46 15.84
C VAL A 579 -37.53 -13.00 15.86
N LYS A 580 -38.30 -13.56 16.81
CA LYS A 580 -38.56 -15.01 16.91
C LYS A 580 -39.41 -15.54 15.76
N THR A 581 -40.36 -14.75 15.25
CA THR A 581 -41.36 -15.21 14.27
C THR A 581 -40.92 -14.95 12.83
N ILE A 582 -40.28 -13.81 12.56
CA ILE A 582 -39.94 -13.34 11.20
C ILE A 582 -38.45 -13.55 10.88
N GLY A 583 -37.61 -13.80 11.90
CA GLY A 583 -36.17 -14.00 11.76
C GLY A 583 -35.37 -12.73 12.03
N LYS A 584 -34.26 -12.86 12.77
CA LYS A 584 -33.40 -11.75 13.21
C LYS A 584 -32.80 -10.96 12.04
N GLU A 585 -32.59 -11.62 10.91
CA GLU A 585 -32.03 -11.05 9.70
C GLU A 585 -33.03 -10.20 8.88
N ASN A 586 -34.33 -10.33 9.19
CA ASN A 586 -35.43 -9.72 8.44
C ASN A 586 -36.10 -8.56 9.19
N VAL A 587 -35.77 -8.31 10.46
CA VAL A 587 -36.41 -7.25 11.25
C VAL A 587 -35.35 -6.42 11.97
N ARG A 588 -35.41 -5.10 11.83
CA ARG A 588 -34.52 -4.15 12.51
C ARG A 588 -35.32 -3.00 13.08
N MET A 589 -35.13 -2.67 14.34
CA MET A 589 -35.71 -1.47 14.95
C MET A 589 -34.75 -0.29 14.75
N ASP A 590 -35.32 0.85 14.38
CA ASP A 590 -34.65 2.15 14.29
C ASP A 590 -35.40 3.11 15.21
N ILE A 591 -34.82 3.27 16.38
CA ILE A 591 -35.27 4.17 17.43
C ILE A 591 -34.49 5.50 17.39
N THR A 592 -33.65 5.76 16.38
CA THR A 592 -32.94 7.04 16.14
C THR A 592 -33.81 7.99 15.34
N SER A 593 -34.54 7.49 14.35
CA SER A 593 -35.42 8.28 13.50
C SER A 593 -36.64 8.82 14.26
N THR A 594 -37.11 10.03 13.95
CA THR A 594 -38.40 10.58 14.41
C THR A 594 -39.37 10.73 13.23
N PRO A 595 -40.55 10.08 13.23
CA PRO A 595 -41.03 9.10 14.22
C PRO A 595 -40.21 7.79 14.19
N LYS A 596 -40.21 7.08 15.32
CA LYS A 596 -39.50 5.81 15.56
C LYS A 596 -40.05 4.72 14.65
N ARG A 597 -39.23 3.76 14.20
CA ARG A 597 -39.59 2.85 13.10
C ARG A 597 -39.09 1.42 13.31
N ILE A 598 -39.82 0.45 12.77
CA ILE A 598 -39.33 -0.93 12.58
C ILE A 598 -39.24 -1.20 11.08
N PHE A 599 -38.05 -1.57 10.63
CA PHE A 599 -37.80 -2.08 9.29
C PHE A 599 -38.08 -3.57 9.23
N VAL A 600 -38.93 -3.98 8.29
CA VAL A 600 -39.25 -5.38 8.00
C VAL A 600 -38.85 -5.68 6.57
N ASN A 601 -37.90 -6.60 6.38
CA ASN A 601 -37.44 -7.04 5.07
C ASN A 601 -38.21 -8.28 4.62
N GLY A 602 -38.84 -8.24 3.45
CA GLY A 602 -39.49 -9.39 2.83
C GLY A 602 -40.77 -9.05 2.08
N SER A 603 -41.68 -10.03 1.99
CA SER A 603 -42.98 -9.85 1.33
C SER A 603 -43.97 -9.07 2.18
N GLU A 604 -45.00 -8.51 1.54
CA GLU A 604 -46.11 -7.81 2.21
C GLU A 604 -46.78 -8.69 3.29
N SER A 605 -46.83 -10.00 3.09
CA SER A 605 -47.29 -10.96 4.10
C SER A 605 -46.50 -10.92 5.41
N ARG A 606 -45.18 -10.68 5.37
CA ARG A 606 -44.36 -10.50 6.58
C ARG A 606 -44.59 -9.15 7.24
N LEU A 607 -44.84 -8.10 6.46
CA LEU A 607 -45.24 -6.80 6.98
C LEU A 607 -46.57 -6.92 7.73
N THR A 608 -47.57 -7.55 7.14
CA THR A 608 -48.87 -7.79 7.78
C THR A 608 -48.72 -8.61 9.06
N GLN A 609 -47.88 -9.65 9.03
CA GLN A 609 -47.58 -10.46 10.22
C GLN A 609 -46.88 -9.65 11.32
N ALA A 610 -45.96 -8.75 10.96
CA ALA A 610 -45.28 -7.87 11.91
C ALA A 610 -46.23 -6.86 12.55
N GLN A 611 -47.11 -6.24 11.75
CA GLN A 611 -48.13 -5.31 12.23
C GLN A 611 -49.11 -6.00 13.18
N GLU A 612 -49.53 -7.23 12.85
CA GLU A 612 -50.46 -8.00 13.69
C GLU A 612 -49.83 -8.42 15.03
N ILE A 613 -48.53 -8.75 15.06
CA ILE A 613 -47.79 -9.04 16.29
C ILE A 613 -47.72 -7.80 17.19
N LEU A 614 -47.44 -6.62 16.62
CA LEU A 614 -47.38 -5.37 17.37
C LEU A 614 -48.76 -4.97 17.92
N ARG A 615 -49.81 -5.06 17.09
CA ARG A 615 -51.18 -4.70 17.47
C ARG A 615 -51.76 -5.61 18.55
N ASN A 616 -51.51 -6.91 18.47
CA ASN A 616 -52.08 -7.90 19.40
C ASN A 616 -51.29 -8.06 20.69
N TYR A 617 -50.13 -7.40 20.83
CA TYR A 617 -49.33 -7.49 22.04
C TYR A 617 -50.02 -6.81 23.23
N GLY A 618 -50.49 -5.57 23.06
CA GLY A 618 -51.19 -4.79 24.10
C GLY A 618 -52.54 -5.37 24.53
N SER A 619 -53.31 -5.95 23.60
CA SER A 619 -54.64 -6.52 23.90
C SER A 619 -54.60 -7.83 24.69
N LYS A 620 -53.48 -8.57 24.67
CA LYS A 620 -53.35 -9.83 25.42
C LYS A 620 -52.92 -9.64 26.88
N THR A 621 -52.23 -8.55 27.20
CA THR A 621 -51.62 -8.36 28.53
C THR A 621 -52.46 -7.62 29.56
N LEU A 622 -53.54 -6.93 29.17
CA LEU A 622 -54.40 -6.23 30.14
C LEU A 622 -55.22 -7.17 31.03
N ALA A 623 -55.56 -8.38 30.56
CA ALA A 623 -56.29 -9.36 31.36
C ALA A 623 -55.40 -10.12 32.37
N GLU A 624 -54.10 -10.23 32.12
CA GLU A 624 -53.16 -10.99 32.97
C GLU A 624 -52.30 -10.10 33.89
N GLN A 625 -52.24 -8.78 33.68
CA GLN A 625 -51.37 -7.87 34.44
C GLN A 625 -52.08 -7.03 35.53
N MET A 626 -53.37 -7.26 35.77
CA MET A 626 -54.12 -6.58 36.85
C MET A 626 -53.86 -7.15 38.26
N THR A 627 -52.95 -8.11 38.44
CA THR A 627 -52.69 -8.76 39.74
C THR A 627 -51.43 -8.30 40.47
N ASN A 628 -50.63 -7.37 39.93
CA ASN A 628 -49.44 -6.86 40.63
C ASN A 628 -49.32 -5.34 40.53
N LEU A 629 -50.19 -4.64 41.27
CA LEU A 629 -49.93 -3.27 41.68
C LEU A 629 -49.22 -3.33 43.04
N ASP A 630 -47.90 -3.17 43.02
CA ASP A 630 -47.15 -2.72 44.19
C ASP A 630 -46.55 -1.35 43.88
N ILE A 631 -46.95 -0.36 44.67
CA ILE A 631 -46.57 1.04 44.58
C ILE A 631 -45.25 1.17 45.35
N GLY A 632 -44.13 1.15 44.62
CA GLY A 632 -42.80 1.31 45.23
C GLY A 632 -41.76 1.81 44.23
N GLN A 633 -41.26 3.02 44.47
CA GLN A 633 -40.17 3.73 43.78
C GLN A 633 -40.51 4.36 42.41
N ARG A 634 -40.79 5.66 42.43
CA ARG A 634 -40.50 6.53 41.27
C ARG A 634 -38.98 6.46 41.05
N LYS A 635 -38.51 5.65 40.10
CA LYS A 635 -37.17 5.83 39.53
C LYS A 635 -37.16 7.23 38.95
N GLU A 636 -36.26 8.09 39.44
CA GLU A 636 -35.90 9.32 38.72
C GLU A 636 -35.66 8.94 37.26
N GLU A 637 -36.34 9.61 36.33
CA GLU A 637 -36.20 9.33 34.91
C GLU A 637 -34.71 9.56 34.54
N GLU A 638 -33.99 8.49 34.14
CA GLU A 638 -32.60 8.61 33.68
C GLU A 638 -32.59 9.54 32.44
N LEU A 639 -32.13 10.78 32.57
CA LEU A 639 -32.05 11.77 31.48
C LEU A 639 -30.69 11.72 30.76
N CYS A 640 -30.68 11.99 29.45
CA CYS A 640 -29.45 12.11 28.69
C CYS A 640 -28.63 13.35 29.13
N PRO A 641 -27.33 13.22 29.42
CA PRO A 641 -26.49 14.34 29.85
C PRO A 641 -26.28 15.45 28.82
N VAL A 642 -26.55 15.19 27.54
CA VAL A 642 -26.30 16.12 26.44
C VAL A 642 -27.55 16.94 26.13
N CYS A 643 -28.69 16.27 25.92
CA CYS A 643 -29.93 16.93 25.52
C CYS A 643 -30.95 17.08 26.65
N TRP A 644 -30.68 16.50 27.84
CA TRP A 644 -31.51 16.62 29.04
C TRP A 644 -32.93 16.07 28.87
N THR A 645 -33.12 15.16 27.91
CA THR A 645 -34.37 14.45 27.65
C THR A 645 -34.23 12.96 27.98
N PRO A 646 -35.35 12.22 28.14
CA PRO A 646 -35.31 10.76 28.19
C PRO A 646 -34.51 10.19 26.99
N PRO A 647 -33.53 9.30 27.21
CA PRO A 647 -32.66 8.80 26.16
C PRO A 647 -33.39 8.07 25.04
N GLU A 648 -33.18 8.54 23.80
CA GLU A 648 -33.63 7.86 22.59
C GLU A 648 -32.53 6.91 22.09
N GLU A 649 -32.83 5.62 21.91
CA GLU A 649 -31.80 4.59 21.73
C GLU A 649 -30.73 4.61 22.83
N PRO A 650 -31.10 4.29 24.08
CA PRO A 650 -30.21 4.45 25.22
C PRO A 650 -28.91 3.67 25.02
N THR A 651 -27.80 4.40 24.96
CA THR A 651 -26.46 3.81 25.04
C THR A 651 -25.94 4.03 26.45
N ARG A 652 -25.75 2.93 27.18
CA ARG A 652 -25.25 2.95 28.57
C ARG A 652 -23.73 2.79 28.57
N THR A 653 -23.05 3.75 29.18
CA THR A 653 -21.59 3.73 29.37
C THR A 653 -21.21 2.90 30.61
N GLN A 654 -19.96 2.49 30.72
CA GLN A 654 -19.45 1.72 31.87
C GLN A 654 -19.54 2.50 33.18
N CYS A 655 -19.44 3.83 33.16
CA CYS A 655 -19.66 4.67 34.34
C CYS A 655 -21.14 4.76 34.77
N GLY A 656 -22.04 4.11 34.02
CA GLY A 656 -23.45 3.93 34.38
C GLY A 656 -24.41 4.98 33.80
N HIS A 657 -23.89 6.00 33.13
CA HIS A 657 -24.69 7.07 32.49
C HIS A 657 -25.28 6.62 31.15
N VAL A 658 -26.43 7.20 30.79
CA VAL A 658 -27.19 6.82 29.60
C VAL A 658 -27.33 8.01 28.65
N TYR A 659 -26.98 7.79 27.39
CA TYR A 659 -27.04 8.80 26.33
C TYR A 659 -28.08 8.44 25.28
N CYS A 660 -28.64 9.44 24.59
CA CYS A 660 -29.22 9.18 23.27
C CYS A 660 -28.11 8.72 22.32
N ALA A 661 -28.35 7.73 21.46
CA ALA A 661 -27.34 7.27 20.51
C ALA A 661 -26.82 8.42 19.63
N SER A 662 -27.72 9.26 19.12
CA SER A 662 -27.37 10.44 18.30
C SER A 662 -26.54 11.48 19.06
N CYS A 663 -26.84 11.69 20.35
CA CYS A 663 -26.09 12.64 21.19
C CYS A 663 -24.68 12.13 21.47
N LEU A 664 -24.51 10.83 21.71
CA LEU A 664 -23.19 10.24 21.91
C LEU A 664 -22.36 10.30 20.62
N VAL A 665 -22.97 10.00 19.46
CA VAL A 665 -22.33 10.17 18.15
C VAL A 665 -21.91 11.63 17.96
N SER A 666 -22.82 12.57 18.17
CA SER A 666 -22.55 14.00 18.01
C SER A 666 -21.44 14.50 18.95
N GLN A 667 -21.37 14.00 20.18
CA GLN A 667 -20.29 14.33 21.10
C GLN A 667 -18.94 13.90 20.52
N CYS A 668 -18.85 12.67 19.99
CA CYS A 668 -17.62 12.13 19.45
C CYS A 668 -17.20 12.77 18.11
N THR A 669 -18.17 13.13 17.24
CA THR A 669 -17.88 13.72 15.92
C THR A 669 -17.63 15.22 15.97
N SER A 670 -18.11 15.92 17.00
CA SER A 670 -17.83 17.35 17.22
C SER A 670 -16.54 17.61 18.00
N THR A 671 -15.86 16.56 18.48
CA THR A 671 -14.60 16.65 19.22
C THR A 671 -13.49 17.21 18.32
N SER A 672 -12.85 18.31 18.74
CA SER A 672 -11.69 18.88 18.05
C SER A 672 -10.38 18.22 18.48
N GLU A 673 -9.27 18.52 17.81
CA GLU A 673 -7.95 17.94 18.12
C GLU A 673 -7.48 18.19 19.57
N SER A 674 -7.94 19.27 20.21
CA SER A 674 -7.62 19.61 21.61
C SER A 674 -8.52 18.94 22.65
N ASP A 675 -9.64 18.34 22.23
CA ASP A 675 -10.69 17.88 23.14
C ASP A 675 -10.52 16.42 23.59
N PHE A 676 -9.41 15.78 23.22
CA PHE A 676 -9.07 14.43 23.66
C PHE A 676 -8.39 14.45 25.05
N PRO A 677 -8.67 13.47 25.93
CA PRO A 677 -9.46 12.26 25.66
C PRO A 677 -10.97 12.46 25.84
N ILE A 678 -11.77 11.64 25.14
CA ILE A 678 -13.24 11.70 25.20
C ILE A 678 -13.74 11.19 26.57
N ARG A 679 -14.48 12.06 27.25
CA ARG A 679 -14.98 11.84 28.62
C ARG A 679 -16.49 11.81 28.69
N CYS A 680 -17.00 11.11 29.69
CA CYS A 680 -18.40 11.11 30.06
C CYS A 680 -18.79 12.49 30.63
N LEU A 681 -19.81 13.08 30.02
CA LEU A 681 -20.49 14.31 30.45
C LEU A 681 -21.60 14.09 31.49
N GLY A 682 -21.74 12.88 32.02
CA GLY A 682 -22.70 12.54 33.07
C GLY A 682 -22.55 13.40 34.33
N ASN A 683 -23.62 13.51 35.10
CA ASN A 683 -23.69 14.35 36.32
C ASN A 683 -23.29 15.81 36.06
N SER A 684 -23.86 16.44 35.02
CA SER A 684 -23.53 17.83 34.64
C SER A 684 -22.02 18.04 34.40
N ALA A 685 -21.41 17.15 33.62
CA ALA A 685 -19.98 17.13 33.28
C ALA A 685 -18.99 16.83 34.44
N THR A 686 -19.47 16.43 35.62
CA THR A 686 -18.60 16.08 36.75
C THR A 686 -18.11 14.63 36.75
N CYS A 687 -18.73 13.72 35.99
CA CYS A 687 -18.29 12.33 35.93
C CYS A 687 -16.86 12.22 35.38
N SER A 688 -16.59 12.81 34.21
CA SER A 688 -15.26 12.90 33.58
C SER A 688 -14.54 11.56 33.33
N ALA A 689 -15.22 10.42 33.53
CA ALA A 689 -14.72 9.08 33.25
C ALA A 689 -14.45 8.90 31.74
N LEU A 690 -13.41 8.16 31.38
CA LEU A 690 -13.10 7.90 29.98
C LEU A 690 -14.13 6.95 29.37
N LEU A 691 -14.61 7.27 28.18
CA LEU A 691 -15.47 6.35 27.42
C LEU A 691 -14.65 5.20 26.87
N VAL A 692 -15.07 3.96 27.11
CA VAL A 692 -14.27 2.79 26.73
C VAL A 692 -14.30 2.58 25.21
N ASN A 693 -13.20 2.15 24.61
CA ASN A 693 -13.11 2.00 23.15
C ASN A 693 -14.19 1.07 22.56
N SER A 694 -14.61 0.04 23.30
CA SER A 694 -15.71 -0.83 22.89
C SER A 694 -17.05 -0.10 22.80
N GLU A 695 -17.30 0.89 23.68
CA GLU A 695 -18.52 1.70 23.68
C GLU A 695 -18.52 2.64 22.48
N LEU A 696 -17.39 3.32 22.24
CA LEU A 696 -17.20 4.21 21.09
C LEU A 696 -17.40 3.45 19.78
N LYS A 697 -16.81 2.26 19.66
CA LYS A 697 -16.90 1.41 18.46
C LYS A 697 -18.31 0.85 18.23
N GLN A 698 -19.11 0.69 19.28
CA GLN A 698 -20.49 0.24 19.17
C GLN A 698 -21.46 1.40 18.85
N ALA A 699 -21.17 2.59 19.38
CA ALA A 699 -22.01 3.78 19.20
C ALA A 699 -21.82 4.45 17.84
N LEU A 700 -20.60 4.41 17.27
CA LEU A 700 -20.24 5.14 16.06
C LEU A 700 -20.30 4.27 14.79
N PRO A 701 -20.72 4.83 13.64
CA PRO A 701 -20.42 4.27 12.33
C PRO A 701 -18.90 4.09 12.17
N VAL A 702 -18.47 3.11 11.36
CA VAL A 702 -17.03 2.81 11.19
C VAL A 702 -16.26 4.03 10.64
N SER A 703 -16.85 4.78 9.71
CA SER A 703 -16.25 6.01 9.17
C SER A 703 -16.00 7.07 10.24
N ASP A 704 -16.97 7.26 11.13
CA ASP A 704 -16.95 8.30 12.15
C ASP A 704 -15.99 7.90 13.28
N TYR A 705 -15.96 6.62 13.62
CA TYR A 705 -14.98 6.06 14.54
C TYR A 705 -13.55 6.22 14.01
N GLU A 706 -13.28 5.90 12.74
CA GLU A 706 -11.97 6.11 12.12
C GLU A 706 -11.59 7.60 12.06
N THR A 707 -12.54 8.48 11.74
CA THR A 707 -12.34 9.93 11.71
C THR A 707 -12.03 10.47 13.10
N MET A 708 -12.76 10.04 14.12
CA MET A 708 -12.49 10.39 15.53
C MET A 708 -11.09 9.95 15.95
N LEU A 709 -10.67 8.72 15.62
CA LEU A 709 -9.31 8.25 15.89
C LEU A 709 -8.25 9.06 15.13
N GLN A 710 -8.53 9.46 13.89
CA GLN A 710 -7.66 10.33 13.09
C GLN A 710 -7.50 11.71 13.75
N THR A 711 -8.58 12.31 14.25
CA THR A 711 -8.53 13.60 14.96
C THR A 711 -7.71 13.47 16.25
N SER A 712 -7.88 12.37 16.99
CA SER A 712 -7.09 12.09 18.20
C SER A 712 -5.59 12.01 17.93
N ILE A 713 -5.16 11.25 16.91
CA ILE A 713 -3.73 11.15 16.57
C ILE A 713 -3.19 12.48 16.05
N ASN A 714 -3.97 13.23 15.27
CA ASN A 714 -3.54 14.55 14.79
C ASN A 714 -3.25 15.51 15.96
N GLY A 715 -4.16 15.58 16.93
CA GLY A 715 -3.98 16.34 18.17
C GLY A 715 -2.75 15.88 18.96
N PHE A 716 -2.57 14.57 19.13
CA PHE A 716 -1.40 14.01 19.83
C PHE A 716 -0.06 14.38 19.18
N ILE A 717 0.05 14.28 17.85
CA ILE A 717 1.27 14.62 17.11
C ILE A 717 1.55 16.12 17.22
N ARG A 718 0.51 16.95 17.03
CA ARG A 718 0.60 18.42 17.14
C ARG A 718 0.96 18.90 18.54
N GLY A 719 0.46 18.23 19.58
CA GLY A 719 0.79 18.52 20.98
C GLY A 719 2.22 18.13 21.37
N LYS A 720 2.92 17.33 20.57
CA LYS A 720 4.30 16.85 20.83
C LYS A 720 5.29 17.22 19.71
N PRO A 721 5.45 18.52 19.37
CA PRO A 721 6.28 18.96 18.23
C PRO A 721 7.78 18.70 18.39
N LYS A 722 8.24 18.39 19.61
CA LYS A 722 9.62 18.01 19.95
C LYS A 722 9.91 16.51 19.81
N GLU A 723 8.86 15.69 19.68
CA GLU A 723 8.97 14.25 19.45
C GLU A 723 8.53 13.88 18.03
N PHE A 724 7.50 14.54 17.51
CA PHE A 724 6.88 14.23 16.23
C PHE A 724 6.58 15.51 15.44
N ARG A 725 6.67 15.42 14.10
CA ARG A 725 6.11 16.43 13.19
C ARG A 725 5.51 15.79 11.95
N PHE A 726 4.50 16.44 11.40
CA PHE A 726 3.97 16.11 10.09
C PHE A 726 4.97 16.43 8.98
N CYS A 727 4.86 15.68 7.89
CA CYS A 727 5.49 16.01 6.62
C CYS A 727 5.04 17.41 6.19
N PRO A 728 5.95 18.32 5.84
CA PRO A 728 5.60 19.68 5.42
C PRO A 728 4.97 19.72 4.02
N THR A 729 5.00 18.62 3.26
CA THR A 729 4.35 18.56 1.96
C THR A 729 2.83 18.68 2.13
N PRO A 730 2.16 19.60 1.42
CA PRO A 730 0.71 19.72 1.46
C PRO A 730 0.01 18.38 1.17
N ASP A 731 -1.12 18.15 1.86
CA ASP A 731 -1.95 16.94 1.76
C ASP A 731 -1.24 15.62 2.11
N CYS A 732 -0.02 15.67 2.67
CA CYS A 732 0.69 14.49 3.13
C CYS A 732 0.38 14.23 4.62
N ASP A 733 -0.28 13.11 4.89
CA ASP A 733 -0.66 12.68 6.25
C ASP A 733 0.47 12.01 7.05
N ARG A 734 1.65 11.84 6.43
CA ARG A 734 2.81 11.20 7.05
C ARG A 734 3.39 12.08 8.12
N PHE A 735 3.89 11.47 9.18
CA PHE A 735 4.64 12.15 10.23
C PHE A 735 5.89 11.36 10.60
N TYR A 736 6.85 12.03 11.24
CA TYR A 736 8.17 11.48 11.53
C TYR A 736 8.66 11.92 12.92
N ARG A 737 9.67 11.21 13.44
CA ARG A 737 10.32 11.58 14.70
C ARG A 737 11.32 12.71 14.48
N THR A 738 11.26 13.71 15.34
CA THR A 738 12.20 14.83 15.31
C THR A 738 13.50 14.47 16.01
N THR A 739 14.60 15.07 15.58
CA THR A 739 15.92 14.90 16.19
C THR A 739 16.49 16.26 16.59
N LEU A 740 17.57 16.25 17.37
CA LEU A 740 18.32 17.47 17.65
C LEU A 740 18.95 18.03 16.37
N ARG A 741 19.07 19.35 16.27
CA ARG A 741 19.77 20.05 15.17
C ARG A 741 21.27 19.73 15.09
N THR A 742 21.85 19.31 16.20
CA THR A 742 23.27 18.90 16.30
C THR A 742 23.53 17.51 15.73
N SER A 743 22.49 16.67 15.64
CA SER A 743 22.56 15.32 15.09
C SER A 743 21.33 15.04 14.21
N PRO A 744 21.16 15.81 13.11
CA PRO A 744 20.00 15.66 12.26
C PRO A 744 20.04 14.31 11.52
N ARG A 745 18.89 13.66 11.40
CA ARG A 745 18.68 12.53 10.49
C ARG A 745 17.87 13.00 9.28
N THR A 746 17.81 12.15 8.27
CA THR A 746 16.97 12.35 7.09
C THR A 746 15.72 11.48 7.21
N PHE A 747 14.54 12.10 7.10
CA PHE A 747 13.27 11.41 6.93
C PHE A 747 12.91 11.38 5.44
N ASP A 748 12.82 10.18 4.86
CA ASP A 748 12.34 9.97 3.50
C ASP A 748 10.87 9.56 3.53
N CYS A 749 9.98 10.45 3.10
CA CYS A 749 8.55 10.21 3.13
C CYS A 749 8.14 9.19 2.07
N ASP A 750 7.51 8.07 2.46
CA ASP A 750 6.98 7.06 1.53
C ASP A 750 5.65 7.49 0.86
N GLY A 751 5.03 8.56 1.36
CA GLY A 751 3.82 9.19 0.81
C GLY A 751 4.15 10.10 -0.36
N CYS A 752 4.83 11.23 -0.10
CA CYS A 752 5.13 12.24 -1.12
C CYS A 752 6.52 12.12 -1.75
N LEU A 753 7.39 11.23 -1.26
CA LEU A 753 8.80 11.06 -1.68
C LEU A 753 9.71 12.26 -1.37
N ALA A 754 9.25 13.25 -0.61
CA ALA A 754 10.09 14.32 -0.08
C ALA A 754 11.09 13.76 0.95
N SER A 755 12.30 14.32 0.95
CA SER A 755 13.29 14.06 1.99
C SER A 755 13.42 15.31 2.86
N ILE A 756 13.24 15.14 4.16
CA ILE A 756 13.16 16.22 5.13
C ILE A 756 14.24 16.02 6.19
N CYS A 757 14.93 17.09 6.58
CA CYS A 757 15.83 17.06 7.72
C CYS A 757 15.01 17.00 9.02
N THR A 758 15.25 16.00 9.86
CA THR A 758 14.48 15.81 11.11
C THR A 758 14.83 16.80 12.22
N GLY A 759 15.90 17.59 12.04
CA GLY A 759 16.34 18.61 13.00
C GLY A 759 15.85 20.03 12.69
N CYS A 760 15.87 20.45 11.42
CA CYS A 760 15.40 21.79 11.01
C CYS A 760 14.03 21.77 10.31
N HIS A 761 13.53 20.59 9.92
CA HIS A 761 12.25 20.37 9.25
C HIS A 761 12.14 20.97 7.83
N SER A 762 13.27 21.38 7.25
CA SER A 762 13.40 21.83 5.86
C SER A 762 13.84 20.69 4.93
N GLU A 763 13.97 20.99 3.64
CA GLU A 763 14.59 20.06 2.68
C GLU A 763 15.98 19.64 3.15
N VAL A 764 16.36 18.40 2.83
CA VAL A 764 17.68 17.86 3.18
C VAL A 764 18.79 18.72 2.58
N HIS A 765 19.78 19.06 3.41
CA HIS A 765 20.84 20.01 3.08
C HIS A 765 22.24 19.41 3.33
N ASP A 766 22.60 18.43 2.52
CA ASP A 766 23.80 17.59 2.70
C ASP A 766 25.11 18.41 2.71
N GLY A 767 25.84 18.38 3.83
CA GLY A 767 27.12 19.07 4.01
C GLY A 767 27.03 20.48 4.57
N LEU A 768 25.83 20.93 4.92
CA LEU A 768 25.61 22.15 5.69
C LEU A 768 24.99 21.81 7.04
N SER A 769 25.40 22.52 8.09
CA SER A 769 24.66 22.49 9.35
C SER A 769 23.27 23.09 9.16
N CYS A 770 22.31 22.70 9.99
CA CYS A 770 20.96 23.28 9.96
C CYS A 770 20.97 24.81 10.03
N ASP A 771 21.90 25.38 10.80
CA ASP A 771 22.01 26.84 10.98
C ASP A 771 22.62 27.52 9.75
N ALA A 772 23.63 26.90 9.12
CA ALA A 772 24.20 27.40 7.87
C ALA A 772 23.17 27.36 6.73
N HIS A 773 22.39 26.28 6.64
CA HIS A 773 21.31 26.18 5.65
C HIS A 773 20.22 27.24 5.88
N ALA A 774 19.81 27.45 7.13
CA ALA A 774 18.84 28.50 7.47
C ALA A 774 19.36 29.90 7.11
N ALA A 775 20.65 30.18 7.31
CA ALA A 775 21.27 31.45 6.92
C ALA A 775 21.29 31.63 5.39
N LEU A 776 21.59 30.58 4.62
CA LEU A 776 21.57 30.62 3.15
C LEU A 776 20.16 30.85 2.60
N LEU A 777 19.15 30.18 3.15
CA LEU A 777 17.74 30.44 2.80
C LEU A 777 17.37 31.90 3.06
N LYS A 778 17.71 32.44 4.23
CA LYS A 778 17.46 33.85 4.54
C LYS A 778 18.15 34.80 3.55
N ALA A 779 19.36 34.48 3.10
CA ALA A 779 20.08 35.29 2.12
C ALA A 779 19.55 35.14 0.68
N ALA A 780 18.94 34.01 0.34
CA ALA A 780 18.50 33.68 -1.02
C ALA A 780 17.04 34.05 -1.32
N THR A 781 16.23 34.34 -0.30
CA THR A 781 14.77 34.56 -0.50
C THR A 781 14.40 36.04 -0.35
N ASP A 782 14.06 36.69 -1.46
CA ASP A 782 13.63 38.11 -1.55
C ASP A 782 12.22 38.39 -0.97
N GLY A 783 11.65 37.41 -0.25
CA GLY A 783 10.29 37.43 0.31
C GLY A 783 10.22 37.21 1.82
N THR A 784 11.32 36.79 2.47
CA THR A 784 11.35 36.68 3.94
C THR A 784 11.19 38.05 4.59
N GLU A 785 11.73 39.12 3.99
CA GLU A 785 11.47 40.47 4.49
C GLU A 785 10.00 40.85 4.43
N GLN A 786 9.27 40.45 3.39
CA GLN A 786 7.85 40.80 3.23
C GLN A 786 6.99 40.05 4.25
N PHE A 787 7.28 38.76 4.49
CA PHE A 787 6.59 37.97 5.51
C PHE A 787 6.94 38.44 6.94
N GLU A 788 8.21 38.79 7.21
CA GLU A 788 8.62 39.35 8.50
C GLU A 788 8.02 40.74 8.75
N ARG A 789 7.93 41.60 7.73
CA ARG A 789 7.22 42.88 7.80
C ARG A 789 5.75 42.66 8.09
N TRP A 790 5.09 41.74 7.37
CA TRP A 790 3.70 41.37 7.63
C TRP A 790 3.51 40.87 9.07
N LYS A 791 4.41 40.01 9.59
CA LYS A 791 4.34 39.55 10.98
C LYS A 791 4.41 40.71 11.97
N LYS A 792 5.32 41.65 11.74
CA LYS A 792 5.49 42.85 12.58
C LYS A 792 4.27 43.76 12.52
N ASP A 793 3.70 43.95 11.33
CA ASP A 793 2.58 44.87 11.09
C ASP A 793 1.25 44.33 11.63
N ASN A 794 1.14 43.02 11.87
CA ASN A 794 -0.10 42.35 12.31
C ASN A 794 -0.01 41.75 13.74
N ASP A 795 0.96 42.17 14.57
CA ASP A 795 1.27 41.59 15.90
C ASP A 795 1.22 40.04 15.88
N VAL A 796 1.94 39.46 14.92
CA VAL A 796 2.07 38.00 14.76
C VAL A 796 3.40 37.57 15.34
N ARG A 797 3.39 36.54 16.18
CA ARG A 797 4.58 35.97 16.82
C ARG A 797 4.64 34.48 16.63
N ASP A 798 5.85 33.94 16.48
CA ASP A 798 6.04 32.50 16.35
C ASP A 798 5.83 31.79 17.69
N CYS A 799 5.09 30.69 17.67
CA CYS A 799 4.88 29.84 18.85
C CYS A 799 6.22 29.35 19.41
N PRO A 800 6.54 29.56 20.69
CA PRO A 800 7.82 29.09 21.27
C PRO A 800 7.96 27.57 21.28
N ASN A 801 6.83 26.83 21.25
CA ASN A 801 6.82 25.37 21.29
C ASN A 801 6.88 24.73 19.89
N CYS A 802 6.08 25.22 18.92
CA CYS A 802 5.95 24.60 17.60
C CYS A 802 6.38 25.49 16.43
N SER A 803 6.71 26.76 16.67
CA SER A 803 7.09 27.77 15.68
C SER A 803 6.00 28.13 14.66
N ALA A 804 4.74 27.74 14.89
CA ALA A 804 3.62 28.20 14.09
C ALA A 804 3.39 29.71 14.33
N PRO A 805 3.13 30.52 13.29
CA PRO A 805 2.78 31.92 13.46
C PRO A 805 1.43 32.03 14.17
N ILE A 806 1.39 32.82 15.25
CA ILE A 806 0.20 33.09 16.05
C ILE A 806 -0.09 34.57 15.92
N GLU A 807 -1.30 34.90 15.49
CA GLU A 807 -1.82 36.27 15.48
C GLU A 807 -2.54 36.55 16.81
N LYS A 808 -2.35 37.74 17.38
CA LYS A 808 -3.07 38.14 18.58
C LYS A 808 -4.54 38.44 18.26
N ASN A 809 -5.45 37.59 18.71
CA ASN A 809 -6.87 37.93 18.74
C ASN A 809 -7.09 38.94 19.88
N SER A 810 -7.76 40.05 19.59
CA SER A 810 -7.94 41.17 20.52
C SER A 810 -8.47 40.76 21.91
N GLY A 811 -7.99 41.44 22.96
CA GLY A 811 -8.59 41.39 24.30
C GLY A 811 -7.87 40.54 25.36
N CYS A 812 -7.20 39.43 25.02
CA CYS A 812 -6.53 38.57 26.02
C CYS A 812 -5.02 38.41 25.76
N ASN A 813 -4.22 38.49 26.83
CA ASN A 813 -2.77 38.20 26.78
C ASN A 813 -2.45 36.74 27.10
N HIS A 814 -3.45 35.94 27.52
CA HIS A 814 -3.39 34.48 27.48
C HIS A 814 -3.79 34.02 26.08
N MET A 815 -2.84 33.46 25.35
CA MET A 815 -3.05 32.95 24.00
C MET A 815 -2.85 31.44 24.00
N GLU A 816 -3.69 30.72 23.25
CA GLU A 816 -3.51 29.30 23.01
C GLU A 816 -3.08 29.07 21.56
N CYS A 817 -1.99 28.35 21.37
CA CYS A 817 -1.53 28.03 20.02
C CYS A 817 -2.46 27.01 19.37
N LYS A 818 -3.25 27.44 18.39
CA LYS A 818 -4.15 26.53 17.63
C LYS A 818 -3.43 25.32 16.99
N SER A 819 -2.12 25.42 16.74
CA SER A 819 -1.32 24.36 16.13
C SER A 819 -0.76 23.33 17.11
N CYS A 820 -0.60 23.63 18.39
CA CYS A 820 -0.04 22.68 19.38
C CYS A 820 -0.69 22.71 20.76
N ALA A 821 -1.77 23.48 20.91
CA ALA A 821 -2.55 23.70 22.13
C ALA A 821 -1.76 24.20 23.36
N ILE A 822 -0.51 24.65 23.19
CA ILE A 822 0.26 25.22 24.29
C ILE A 822 -0.30 26.59 24.69
N HIS A 823 -0.39 26.85 25.99
CA HIS A 823 -0.79 28.16 26.50
C HIS A 823 0.43 29.08 26.62
N ILE A 824 0.27 30.32 26.20
CA ILE A 824 1.35 31.29 26.02
C ILE A 824 0.96 32.59 26.69
N CYS A 825 1.86 33.14 27.50
CA CYS A 825 1.76 34.53 27.91
C CYS A 825 2.26 35.43 26.78
N TRP A 826 1.39 36.27 26.23
CA TRP A 826 1.72 37.16 25.10
C TRP A 826 2.77 38.22 25.45
N PHE A 827 2.96 38.56 26.73
CA PHE A 827 3.97 39.55 27.14
C PHE A 827 5.40 39.01 26.99
N CYS A 828 5.67 37.87 27.62
CA CYS A 828 7.02 37.32 27.74
C CYS A 828 7.27 36.10 26.84
N MET A 829 6.23 35.61 26.16
CA MET A 829 6.26 34.39 25.34
C MET A 829 6.64 33.12 26.13
N VAL A 830 6.45 33.10 27.45
CA VAL A 830 6.62 31.88 28.26
C VAL A 830 5.43 30.94 28.04
N THR A 831 5.71 29.63 28.00
CA THR A 831 4.73 28.58 27.70
C THR A 831 4.35 27.77 28.93
N PHE A 832 3.08 27.40 29.04
CA PHE A 832 2.50 26.64 30.16
C PHE A 832 1.66 25.48 29.65
N LYS A 833 1.46 24.46 30.51
CA LYS A 833 0.67 23.28 30.16
C LYS A 833 -0.82 23.54 30.27
N THR A 834 -1.23 24.47 31.13
CA THR A 834 -2.65 24.78 31.36
C THR A 834 -2.91 26.28 31.37
N GLY A 835 -4.13 26.69 31.03
CA GLY A 835 -4.57 28.08 31.10
C GLY A 835 -4.39 28.70 32.50
N PRO A 836 -4.81 28.05 33.60
CA PRO A 836 -4.65 28.58 34.96
C PRO A 836 -3.20 28.91 35.34
N GLU A 837 -2.23 28.07 34.95
CA GLU A 837 -0.80 28.36 35.15
C GLU A 837 -0.36 29.64 34.44
N THR A 838 -0.90 29.88 33.24
CA THR A 838 -0.58 31.09 32.47
C THR A 838 -1.14 32.34 33.13
N TYR A 839 -2.38 32.28 33.63
CA TYR A 839 -2.99 33.37 34.38
C TYR A 839 -2.24 33.65 35.69
N GLU A 840 -1.82 32.61 36.41
CA GLU A 840 -1.02 32.77 37.62
C GLU A 840 0.32 33.45 37.34
N HIS A 841 1.03 33.02 36.29
CA HIS A 841 2.25 33.68 35.86
C HIS A 841 2.03 35.15 35.51
N MET A 842 0.97 35.46 34.76
CA MET A 842 0.65 36.83 34.37
C MET A 842 0.41 37.72 35.59
N ARG A 843 -0.33 37.23 36.59
CA ARG A 843 -0.54 37.94 37.85
C ARG A 843 0.74 38.15 38.66
N GLN A 844 1.67 37.20 38.61
CA GLN A 844 2.91 37.28 39.39
C GLN A 844 4.02 38.10 38.72
N SER A 845 4.05 38.13 37.39
CA SER A 845 5.19 38.64 36.61
C SER A 845 4.88 39.90 35.81
N HIS A 846 3.60 40.23 35.60
CA HIS A 846 3.15 41.31 34.70
C HIS A 846 2.03 42.20 35.28
N GLU A 847 1.48 41.84 36.43
CA GLU A 847 0.68 42.72 37.31
C GLU A 847 1.54 43.14 38.51
#